data_AF-A0A4P7S0R5-F1
#
_entry.id   AF-A0A4P7S0R5-F1
#
_cell.length_a   1.000
_cell.length_b   1.000
_cell.length_c   1.000
_cell.angle_alpha   90.00
_cell.angle_beta   90.00
_cell.angle_gamma   90.00
#
_symmetry.space_group_name_H-M   'P 1'
#
loop_
_entity.id
_entity.type
_entity.pdbx_description
1 polymer ?
#
loop_
_entity_poly.entity_id
_entity_poly.type
_entity_poly.pdbx_seq_one_letter_code
_entity_poly.pdbx_strand_id
1 'polypeptide(L)'
;MIQFAYRAAPLLALATCIAAAPVHAEEADSTIIVTAPQLTNEAEERAAKTAGGTDVVGHEDYADKSIVSLRDTLAFSPGVYLQPRYGQEVRISIRGSGLSRGYHMRGLTLLQDGVPINLADDNGDFQELEPIFFDHLEVYRGANALRFGSGTLGGAINGVTPTGRTAEGVYLRADAGRFDSLRGLIAAGVASGAVDAWGAISADTSDGDRDHAKRRSFRFNGNVWMQFSDVVSNRLYVSINSIDQQIPSALTMEQALTTPRLATAGTVAGDHGRDIDSIRIQNRTRFDWGAVKLDVGAFVNAKSLYHPIFELVDQEGLDRGGYFRLDYAGGIVEATLGGELRVGDIRAKRFVNRGGKRGALRVNADQHARAASLYGEVRVRPVPMLTLIAGGIYADGKRRQTMNFNASAPEQGGTVGRADFDAFSPKIGLLLEPVAGAQIYANYSRSVEFPGFIELGQVAAFVPLDAQRAWTAEIGTRGKKGPLNWDVTYYRSTIKGELLQFDIGPDIPASTFNAGRTLHEGIEAALEVQAAEWLRLRQVYAYSNFRFRNDAQFGDNRLPVVPRHVYRAELRIGSDALHVAPNLEWVPDGPFADYRNQASTPGYALIGVTGGATIAQGVDAFVDVRNVTGKKAIGDISAAIAVTPASAIYYPVERRAVSAGIRARF
;
A
#
# COMPACT_ATOMS: atom_id res chain seq x y z
N MET A 1 21.05 32.42 35.86
CA MET A 1 20.89 31.79 37.19
C MET A 1 19.53 31.11 37.22
N ILE A 2 19.45 29.90 37.78
CA ILE A 2 18.35 28.91 37.73
C ILE A 2 18.40 28.00 36.48
N GLN A 3 19.17 26.91 36.63
CA GLN A 3 19.13 25.69 35.81
C GLN A 3 18.21 24.68 36.52
N PHE A 4 17.33 24.00 35.78
CA PHE A 4 16.75 22.73 36.19
C PHE A 4 17.24 21.62 35.26
N ALA A 5 17.87 20.62 35.87
CA ALA A 5 18.48 19.47 35.23
C ALA A 5 17.45 18.37 34.99
N TYR A 6 17.52 17.76 33.79
CA TYR A 6 16.83 16.53 33.44
C TYR A 6 17.39 15.34 34.24
N ARG A 7 16.52 14.55 34.87
CA ARG A 7 16.85 13.19 35.32
C ARG A 7 16.01 12.19 34.55
N ALA A 8 16.70 11.40 33.73
CA ALA A 8 16.20 10.14 33.19
C ALA A 8 16.00 9.13 34.33
N ALA A 9 14.89 8.41 34.30
CA ALA A 9 14.63 7.24 35.14
C ALA A 9 14.43 6.02 34.22
N PRO A 10 15.07 4.87 34.50
CA PRO A 10 14.99 3.69 33.65
C PRO A 10 13.75 2.86 34.00
N LEU A 11 12.91 2.58 32.99
CA LEU A 11 11.87 1.55 33.05
C LEU A 11 12.51 0.20 32.71
N LEU A 12 13.02 -0.47 33.73
CA LEU A 12 13.59 -1.82 33.64
C LEU A 12 13.19 -2.59 34.90
N ALA A 13 11.90 -2.90 35.02
CA ALA A 13 11.37 -3.80 36.05
C ALA A 13 9.92 -4.21 35.72
N LEU A 14 9.71 -5.06 34.72
CA LEU A 14 8.52 -5.90 34.62
C LEU A 14 8.84 -7.20 33.86
N ALA A 15 9.86 -7.91 34.34
CA ALA A 15 10.25 -9.22 33.83
C ALA A 15 10.69 -10.09 35.02
N THR A 16 9.73 -10.55 35.84
CA THR A 16 9.86 -11.73 36.70
C THR A 16 8.54 -11.96 37.45
N CYS A 17 7.60 -12.67 36.83
CA CYS A 17 6.60 -13.47 37.51
C CYS A 17 6.32 -14.72 36.64
N ILE A 18 7.30 -15.62 36.55
CA ILE A 18 7.04 -17.02 36.19
C ILE A 18 6.59 -17.69 37.48
N ALA A 19 5.28 -17.81 37.68
CA ALA A 19 4.74 -18.68 38.70
C ALA A 19 4.62 -20.09 38.09
N ALA A 20 5.42 -21.02 38.61
CA ALA A 20 5.29 -22.43 38.33
C ALA A 20 3.98 -22.97 38.94
N ALA A 21 3.09 -23.50 38.11
CA ALA A 21 1.96 -24.33 38.53
C ALA A 21 2.26 -25.81 38.20
N PRO A 22 1.84 -26.76 39.05
CA PRO A 22 2.15 -28.17 38.86
C PRO A 22 1.35 -28.76 37.70
N VAL A 23 2.04 -29.58 36.90
CA VAL A 23 1.50 -30.36 35.78
C VAL A 23 0.61 -31.47 36.33
N HIS A 24 -0.70 -31.38 36.08
CA HIS A 24 -1.56 -32.54 35.99
C HIS A 24 -1.75 -32.87 34.50
N ALA A 25 -1.26 -34.06 34.13
CA ALA A 25 -1.41 -34.62 32.81
C ALA A 25 -2.83 -35.17 32.66
N GLU A 26 -3.61 -34.58 31.76
CA GLU A 26 -4.81 -35.18 31.19
C GLU A 26 -4.82 -34.81 29.70
N GLU A 27 -4.94 -35.86 28.87
CA GLU A 27 -4.95 -35.94 27.41
C GLU A 27 -4.69 -34.64 26.60
N ALA A 28 -3.45 -34.53 26.12
CA ALA A 28 -3.02 -33.53 25.15
C ALA A 28 -3.63 -33.85 23.77
N ASP A 29 -4.86 -33.36 23.56
CA ASP A 29 -5.46 -33.15 22.25
C ASP A 29 -5.76 -31.66 22.09
N SER A 30 -4.68 -30.87 21.94
CA SER A 30 -4.78 -29.51 21.40
C SER A 30 -3.46 -29.16 20.71
N THR A 31 -3.38 -29.51 19.44
CA THR A 31 -2.46 -28.84 18.54
C THR A 31 -2.95 -27.40 18.40
N ILE A 32 -2.52 -26.50 19.28
CA ILE A 32 -2.62 -25.06 19.04
C ILE A 32 -1.51 -24.72 18.04
N ILE A 33 -1.79 -25.09 16.79
CA ILE A 33 -1.09 -24.61 15.60
C ILE A 33 -1.60 -23.20 15.36
N VAL A 34 -0.73 -22.33 14.84
CA VAL A 34 -1.11 -21.11 14.09
C VAL A 34 -2.45 -21.33 13.42
N THR A 35 -3.45 -20.69 14.00
CA THR A 35 -4.87 -21.01 13.89
C THR A 35 -5.34 -20.82 12.46
N ALA A 36 -6.23 -21.71 12.00
CA ALA A 36 -6.74 -21.81 10.63
C ALA A 36 -6.87 -20.47 9.87
N PRO A 37 -6.64 -20.43 8.54
CA PRO A 37 -6.69 -19.21 7.71
C PRO A 37 -8.13 -18.70 7.55
N GLN A 38 -8.92 -18.62 8.62
CA GLN A 38 -10.33 -18.29 8.61
C GLN A 38 -10.55 -16.89 8.03
N LEU A 39 -9.81 -15.89 8.50
CA LEU A 39 -9.93 -14.52 7.98
C LEU A 39 -9.51 -14.44 6.51
N THR A 40 -8.41 -15.09 6.14
CA THR A 40 -7.96 -15.19 4.75
C THR A 40 -8.99 -15.87 3.86
N ASN A 41 -9.54 -17.02 4.27
CA ASN A 41 -10.58 -17.75 3.55
C ASN A 41 -11.86 -16.91 3.39
N GLU A 42 -12.30 -16.24 4.46
CA GLU A 42 -13.44 -15.31 4.42
C GLU A 42 -13.20 -14.13 3.46
N ALA A 43 -11.94 -13.67 3.35
CA ALA A 43 -11.54 -12.65 2.40
C ALA A 43 -11.52 -13.19 0.97
N GLU A 44 -11.01 -14.41 0.73
CA GLU A 44 -11.01 -15.06 -0.58
C GLU A 44 -12.43 -15.31 -1.09
N GLU A 45 -13.35 -15.79 -0.25
CA GLU A 45 -14.75 -15.98 -0.61
C GLU A 45 -15.43 -14.65 -1.00
N ARG A 46 -15.09 -13.56 -0.30
CA ARG A 46 -15.58 -12.22 -0.60
C ARG A 46 -14.99 -11.68 -1.89
N ALA A 47 -13.70 -11.89 -2.12
CA ALA A 47 -13.00 -11.52 -3.34
C ALA A 47 -13.56 -12.28 -4.55
N ALA A 48 -13.85 -13.59 -4.41
CA ALA A 48 -14.46 -14.44 -5.44
C ALA A 48 -15.88 -13.99 -5.83
N LYS A 49 -16.59 -13.32 -4.92
CA LYS A 49 -17.87 -12.68 -5.22
C LYS A 49 -17.70 -11.39 -6.03
N THR A 50 -16.51 -10.83 -6.24
CA THR A 50 -16.37 -9.57 -6.98
C THR A 50 -16.26 -9.79 -8.48
N ALA A 51 -17.09 -9.12 -9.30
CA ALA A 51 -16.92 -9.10 -10.75
C ALA A 51 -15.80 -8.15 -11.16
N GLY A 52 -14.56 -8.67 -11.20
CA GLY A 52 -13.39 -7.91 -11.61
C GLY A 52 -12.13 -8.30 -10.85
N GLY A 53 -10.99 -7.69 -11.19
CA GLY A 53 -9.71 -8.04 -10.60
C GLY A 53 -9.65 -7.84 -9.08
N THR A 54 -9.44 -8.94 -8.35
CA THR A 54 -9.18 -8.96 -6.89
C THR A 54 -8.03 -9.90 -6.58
N ASP A 55 -7.48 -9.82 -5.38
CA ASP A 55 -6.46 -10.73 -4.87
C ASP A 55 -6.43 -10.70 -3.33
N VAL A 56 -5.99 -11.80 -2.71
CA VAL A 56 -5.78 -11.90 -1.26
C VAL A 56 -4.42 -12.54 -1.04
N VAL A 57 -3.58 -11.88 -0.26
CA VAL A 57 -2.21 -12.33 0.05
C VAL A 57 -2.12 -12.61 1.53
N GLY A 58 -2.07 -13.90 1.90
CA GLY A 58 -1.94 -14.35 3.28
C GLY A 58 -0.53 -14.19 3.84
N HIS A 59 -0.39 -14.16 5.16
CA HIS A 59 0.88 -14.02 5.86
C HIS A 59 1.91 -15.06 5.42
N GLU A 60 1.48 -16.30 5.19
CA GLU A 60 2.29 -17.43 4.76
C GLU A 60 3.04 -17.17 3.43
N ASP A 61 2.51 -16.33 2.55
CA ASP A 61 3.13 -16.03 1.25
C ASP A 61 4.39 -15.16 1.34
N TYR A 62 4.55 -14.47 2.47
CA TYR A 62 5.67 -13.57 2.73
C TYR A 62 6.33 -13.78 4.09
N ALA A 63 5.91 -14.81 4.83
CA ALA A 63 6.44 -15.11 6.14
C ALA A 63 7.96 -15.35 6.10
N ASP A 64 8.45 -16.06 5.07
CA ASP A 64 9.87 -16.43 4.88
C ASP A 64 10.70 -15.37 4.13
N LYS A 65 10.24 -14.12 4.13
CA LYS A 65 10.89 -12.99 3.46
C LYS A 65 11.28 -11.92 4.46
N SER A 66 12.36 -11.17 4.15
CA SER A 66 12.62 -9.92 4.86
C SER A 66 11.61 -8.87 4.42
N ILE A 67 10.75 -8.41 5.32
CA ILE A 67 9.69 -7.47 4.96
C ILE A 67 10.23 -6.07 5.21
N VAL A 68 10.26 -5.21 4.21
CA VAL A 68 10.67 -3.80 4.32
C VAL A 68 9.53 -2.87 3.95
N SER A 69 8.75 -3.24 2.92
CA SER A 69 7.63 -2.46 2.39
C SER A 69 6.55 -3.37 1.80
N LEU A 70 5.46 -2.77 1.32
CA LEU A 70 4.41 -3.48 0.58
C LEU A 70 4.93 -4.20 -0.69
N ARG A 71 6.11 -3.84 -1.22
CA ARG A 71 6.74 -4.58 -2.32
C ARG A 71 7.01 -6.04 -1.96
N ASP A 72 7.33 -6.33 -0.71
CA ASP A 72 7.77 -7.66 -0.26
C ASP A 72 6.58 -8.63 -0.11
N THR A 73 5.37 -8.09 0.02
CA THR A 73 4.14 -8.87 0.16
C THR A 73 3.36 -8.95 -1.14
N LEU A 74 3.15 -7.83 -1.83
CA LEU A 74 2.25 -7.72 -2.98
C LEU A 74 2.95 -8.00 -4.33
N ALA A 75 4.20 -8.46 -4.34
CA ALA A 75 4.98 -8.74 -5.55
C ALA A 75 4.28 -9.69 -6.53
N PHE A 76 3.57 -10.67 -5.99
CA PHE A 76 2.84 -11.69 -6.74
C PHE A 76 1.36 -11.37 -6.88
N SER A 77 0.93 -10.15 -6.56
CA SER A 77 -0.43 -9.71 -6.81
C SER A 77 -0.59 -9.23 -8.26
N PRO A 78 -1.48 -9.83 -9.08
CA PRO A 78 -1.65 -9.44 -10.46
C PRO A 78 -2.07 -7.98 -10.62
N GLY A 79 -1.46 -7.29 -11.59
CA GLY A 79 -1.79 -5.89 -11.90
C GLY A 79 -1.24 -4.85 -10.93
N VAL A 80 -0.52 -5.26 -9.88
CA VAL A 80 0.10 -4.35 -8.91
C VAL A 80 1.56 -4.10 -9.28
N TYR A 81 1.84 -2.93 -9.85
CA TYR A 81 3.19 -2.47 -10.14
C TYR A 81 3.81 -1.86 -8.88
N LEU A 82 4.86 -2.53 -8.38
CA LEU A 82 5.58 -2.16 -7.16
C LEU A 82 7.05 -2.06 -7.49
N GLN A 83 7.63 -0.88 -7.33
CA GLN A 83 9.07 -0.66 -7.49
C GLN A 83 9.65 0.12 -6.31
N PRO A 84 10.53 -0.50 -5.50
CA PRO A 84 11.25 0.21 -4.45
C PRO A 84 12.12 1.33 -5.03
N ARG A 85 12.19 2.44 -4.31
CA ARG A 85 13.13 3.53 -4.61
C ARG A 85 14.32 3.52 -3.66
N TYR A 86 14.04 3.30 -2.37
CA TYR A 86 14.98 3.19 -1.26
C TYR A 86 14.19 2.90 0.02
N GLY A 87 14.81 2.27 1.03
CA GLY A 87 14.18 2.08 2.34
C GLY A 87 12.74 1.55 2.25
N GLN A 88 11.81 2.19 2.94
CA GLN A 88 10.37 1.86 2.87
C GLN A 88 9.61 2.59 1.72
N GLU A 89 10.28 3.40 0.90
CA GLU A 89 9.65 4.10 -0.25
C GLU A 89 9.47 3.14 -1.43
N VAL A 90 8.22 2.99 -1.88
CA VAL A 90 7.83 2.16 -3.01
C VAL A 90 6.86 2.91 -3.91
N ARG A 91 7.08 2.90 -5.22
CA ARG A 91 6.03 3.27 -6.16
C ARG A 91 4.99 2.16 -6.21
N ILE A 92 3.74 2.50 -5.93
CA ILE A 92 2.59 1.60 -6.04
C ILE A 92 1.68 2.12 -7.14
N SER A 93 1.38 1.29 -8.14
CA SER A 93 0.44 1.62 -9.21
C SER A 93 -0.37 0.41 -9.64
N ILE A 94 -1.68 0.59 -9.77
CA ILE A 94 -2.59 -0.41 -10.31
C ILE A 94 -3.24 0.19 -11.56
N ARG A 95 -3.11 -0.49 -12.71
CA ARG A 95 -3.65 -0.03 -14.01
C ARG A 95 -3.27 1.41 -14.38
N GLY A 96 -2.14 1.84 -13.86
CA GLY A 96 -1.55 3.13 -14.09
C GLY A 96 -1.98 4.27 -13.17
N SER A 97 -2.65 3.97 -12.05
CA SER A 97 -2.93 4.97 -11.01
C SER A 97 -1.65 5.65 -10.52
N GLY A 98 -1.68 6.98 -10.39
CA GLY A 98 -0.57 7.75 -9.83
C GLY A 98 0.76 7.65 -10.59
N LEU A 99 0.76 7.27 -11.88
CA LEU A 99 1.98 6.90 -12.63
C LEU A 99 3.12 7.93 -12.54
N SER A 100 2.78 9.21 -12.67
CA SER A 100 3.79 10.28 -12.68
C SER A 100 4.31 10.63 -11.29
N ARG A 101 3.69 10.13 -10.22
CA ARG A 101 4.02 10.42 -8.82
C ARG A 101 4.58 9.19 -8.12
N GLY A 102 5.91 9.15 -7.96
CA GLY A 102 6.63 8.00 -7.37
C GLY A 102 6.86 8.10 -5.86
N TYR A 103 6.29 9.07 -5.20
CA TYR A 103 6.44 9.34 -3.77
C TYR A 103 5.12 9.87 -3.24
N HIS A 104 4.78 9.48 -2.02
CA HIS A 104 3.43 9.64 -1.49
C HIS A 104 2.37 9.05 -2.44
N MET A 105 1.25 8.60 -1.90
CA MET A 105 0.29 7.84 -2.68
C MET A 105 -0.83 8.73 -3.20
N ARG A 106 -1.26 8.46 -4.44
CA ARG A 106 -2.40 9.09 -5.12
C ARG A 106 -3.08 8.09 -6.06
N GLY A 107 -4.40 8.18 -6.19
CA GLY A 107 -5.17 7.32 -7.09
C GLY A 107 -5.39 5.89 -6.60
N LEU A 108 -5.12 5.63 -5.33
CA LEU A 108 -5.36 4.38 -4.62
C LEU A 108 -5.99 4.69 -3.25
N THR A 109 -6.80 3.77 -2.73
CA THR A 109 -7.29 3.81 -1.36
C THR A 109 -6.54 2.77 -0.53
N LEU A 110 -5.78 3.21 0.45
CA LEU A 110 -5.18 2.32 1.43
C LEU A 110 -6.07 2.25 2.66
N LEU A 111 -6.31 1.04 3.13
CA LEU A 111 -7.11 0.76 4.29
C LEU A 111 -6.34 -0.11 5.27
N GLN A 112 -6.68 0.06 6.54
CA GLN A 112 -6.33 -0.88 7.58
C GLN A 112 -7.61 -1.26 8.33
N ASP A 113 -7.89 -2.56 8.38
CA ASP A 113 -9.10 -3.16 8.95
C ASP A 113 -10.40 -2.60 8.32
N GLY A 114 -10.35 -2.24 7.03
CA GLY A 114 -11.48 -1.72 6.26
C GLY A 114 -11.75 -0.22 6.43
N VAL A 115 -10.90 0.52 7.15
CA VAL A 115 -11.02 1.98 7.31
C VAL A 115 -9.85 2.67 6.59
N PRO A 116 -10.08 3.71 5.78
CA PRO A 116 -9.01 4.38 5.05
C PRO A 116 -7.95 5.01 5.96
N ILE A 117 -6.68 4.85 5.56
CA ILE A 117 -5.55 5.59 6.14
C ILE A 117 -5.19 6.82 5.31
N ASN A 118 -5.77 6.98 4.12
CA ASN A 118 -5.64 8.21 3.33
C ASN A 118 -6.17 9.42 4.11
N LEU A 119 -5.48 10.54 3.98
CA LEU A 119 -5.90 11.86 4.46
C LEU A 119 -7.20 12.29 3.74
N ALA A 120 -7.91 13.27 4.29
CA ALA A 120 -9.18 13.77 3.73
C ALA A 120 -9.06 14.44 2.35
N ASP A 121 -7.84 14.75 1.90
CA ASP A 121 -7.59 15.21 0.53
C ASP A 121 -7.29 14.05 -0.45
N ASP A 122 -7.42 12.80 0.01
CA ASP A 122 -7.19 11.51 -0.65
C ASP A 122 -5.72 11.12 -0.88
N ASN A 123 -4.76 11.91 -0.40
CA ASN A 123 -3.35 11.51 -0.34
C ASN A 123 -3.10 10.51 0.82
N GLY A 124 -1.94 9.87 0.82
CA GLY A 124 -1.50 9.09 1.98
C GLY A 124 -0.04 8.64 1.91
N ASP A 125 0.41 8.05 3.00
CA ASP A 125 1.74 7.49 3.16
C ASP A 125 1.63 5.98 3.39
N PHE A 126 2.00 5.18 2.38
CA PHE A 126 2.00 3.72 2.51
C PHE A 126 3.02 3.22 3.54
N GLN A 127 3.99 4.06 3.93
CA GLN A 127 4.91 3.77 5.02
C GLN A 127 4.19 3.57 6.34
N GLU A 128 2.99 4.14 6.54
CA GLU A 128 2.20 3.92 7.76
C GLU A 128 1.54 2.52 7.79
N LEU A 129 1.46 1.84 6.64
CA LEU A 129 0.90 0.50 6.49
C LEU A 129 2.02 -0.56 6.49
N GLU A 130 2.46 -0.98 7.68
CA GLU A 130 3.56 -1.94 7.85
C GLU A 130 3.05 -3.41 7.69
N PRO A 131 3.46 -4.16 6.64
CA PRO A 131 2.85 -5.44 6.33
C PRO A 131 3.09 -6.57 7.34
N ILE A 132 4.12 -6.43 8.19
CA ILE A 132 4.49 -7.46 9.18
C ILE A 132 3.38 -7.70 10.23
N PHE A 133 2.47 -6.74 10.41
CA PHE A 133 1.36 -6.82 11.36
C PHE A 133 0.13 -7.53 10.81
N PHE A 134 0.05 -7.77 9.50
CA PHE A 134 -1.18 -8.26 8.88
C PHE A 134 -1.21 -9.77 8.80
N ASP A 135 -2.41 -10.28 9.05
CA ASP A 135 -2.84 -11.64 8.77
C ASP A 135 -2.92 -11.86 7.25
N HIS A 136 -3.52 -10.90 6.55
CA HIS A 136 -3.54 -10.87 5.10
C HIS A 136 -3.69 -9.44 4.57
N LEU A 137 -3.38 -9.28 3.28
CA LEU A 137 -3.71 -8.09 2.51
C LEU A 137 -4.75 -8.43 1.44
N GLU A 138 -5.75 -7.58 1.27
CA GLU A 138 -6.71 -7.66 0.17
C GLU A 138 -6.41 -6.58 -0.87
N VAL A 139 -6.43 -6.94 -2.15
CA VAL A 139 -6.27 -6.01 -3.28
C VAL A 139 -7.52 -6.04 -4.14
N TYR A 140 -8.12 -4.88 -4.39
CA TYR A 140 -9.29 -4.72 -5.24
C TYR A 140 -8.96 -3.69 -6.32
N ARG A 141 -8.86 -4.12 -7.58
CA ARG A 141 -8.36 -3.28 -8.68
C ARG A 141 -9.47 -2.38 -9.24
N GLY A 142 -9.24 -1.07 -9.28
CA GLY A 142 -10.22 -0.08 -9.74
C GLY A 142 -11.55 -0.11 -8.97
N ALA A 143 -12.68 -0.01 -9.68
CA ALA A 143 -14.02 0.05 -9.07
C ALA A 143 -14.45 -1.27 -8.37
N ASN A 144 -13.62 -2.30 -8.37
CA ASN A 144 -13.84 -3.50 -7.56
C ASN A 144 -13.77 -3.21 -6.06
N ALA A 145 -13.13 -2.11 -5.68
CA ALA A 145 -13.05 -1.61 -4.32
C ALA A 145 -14.29 -0.83 -3.85
N LEU A 146 -15.41 -0.85 -4.60
CA LEU A 146 -16.63 -0.11 -4.27
C LEU A 146 -17.14 -0.37 -2.85
N ARG A 147 -17.03 -1.62 -2.36
CA ARG A 147 -17.42 -2.02 -1.00
C ARG A 147 -16.65 -1.27 0.10
N PHE A 148 -15.46 -0.74 -0.21
CA PHE A 148 -14.65 0.06 0.69
C PHE A 148 -14.84 1.57 0.47
N GLY A 149 -15.84 1.98 -0.32
CA GLY A 149 -16.04 3.38 -0.67
C GLY A 149 -14.97 3.94 -1.60
N SER A 150 -14.20 3.09 -2.29
CA SER A 150 -13.21 3.55 -3.27
C SER A 150 -13.80 3.60 -4.68
N GLY A 151 -13.73 4.77 -5.30
CA GLY A 151 -14.06 5.02 -6.70
C GLY A 151 -12.85 5.38 -7.55
N THR A 152 -11.63 5.09 -7.09
CA THR A 152 -10.37 5.49 -7.75
C THR A 152 -9.99 4.56 -8.90
N LEU A 153 -9.09 4.99 -9.80
CA LEU A 153 -8.60 4.16 -10.90
C LEU A 153 -7.79 2.95 -10.39
N GLY A 154 -6.98 3.13 -9.35
CA GLY A 154 -6.16 2.06 -8.80
C GLY A 154 -6.97 1.10 -7.92
N GLY A 155 -8.06 1.57 -7.32
CA GLY A 155 -8.89 0.78 -6.41
C GLY A 155 -8.37 0.83 -4.97
N ALA A 156 -8.29 -0.31 -4.30
CA ALA A 156 -7.93 -0.37 -2.89
C ALA A 156 -6.95 -1.50 -2.52
N ILE A 157 -6.15 -1.23 -1.49
CA ILE A 157 -5.36 -2.23 -0.76
C ILE A 157 -5.75 -2.13 0.71
N ASN A 158 -6.18 -3.23 1.32
CA ASN A 158 -6.61 -3.31 2.71
C ASN A 158 -5.70 -4.28 3.49
N GLY A 159 -4.99 -3.78 4.51
CA GLY A 159 -4.28 -4.64 5.47
C GLY A 159 -5.19 -5.03 6.63
N VAL A 160 -5.32 -6.32 6.91
CA VAL A 160 -6.18 -6.84 7.98
C VAL A 160 -5.32 -7.39 9.12
N THR A 161 -5.54 -6.88 10.33
CA THR A 161 -4.82 -7.33 11.52
C THR A 161 -5.40 -8.63 12.07
N PRO A 162 -4.57 -9.50 12.68
CA PRO A 162 -5.05 -10.62 13.48
C PRO A 162 -5.90 -10.15 14.66
N THR A 163 -6.63 -11.08 15.26
CA THR A 163 -7.47 -10.86 16.46
C THR A 163 -7.02 -11.79 17.58
N GLY A 164 -7.51 -11.56 18.80
CA GLY A 164 -7.18 -12.44 19.92
C GLY A 164 -7.64 -13.89 19.72
N ARG A 165 -8.60 -14.11 18.80
CA ARG A 165 -9.12 -15.44 18.44
C ARG A 165 -8.40 -16.09 17.28
N THR A 166 -7.87 -15.28 16.36
CA THR A 166 -7.21 -15.79 15.15
C THR A 166 -5.70 -15.91 15.33
N ALA A 167 -5.15 -15.30 16.38
CA ALA A 167 -3.74 -15.39 16.76
C ALA A 167 -3.61 -15.43 18.30
N GLU A 168 -4.23 -16.42 18.94
CA GLU A 168 -4.07 -16.66 20.37
C GLU A 168 -2.65 -17.13 20.70
N GLY A 169 -2.15 -16.75 21.88
CA GLY A 169 -0.79 -17.08 22.33
C GLY A 169 0.22 -15.98 22.03
N VAL A 170 1.50 -16.35 21.95
CA VAL A 170 2.60 -15.40 21.72
C VAL A 170 3.32 -15.72 20.42
N TYR A 171 3.50 -14.70 19.58
CA TYR A 171 4.31 -14.77 18.37
C TYR A 171 5.53 -13.85 18.50
N LEU A 172 6.71 -14.42 18.31
CA LEU A 172 7.98 -13.70 18.29
C LEU A 172 8.61 -13.83 16.89
N ARG A 173 9.22 -12.75 16.40
CA ARG A 173 10.05 -12.78 15.20
C ARG A 173 11.28 -11.90 15.37
N ALA A 174 12.42 -12.38 14.88
CA ALA A 174 13.66 -11.62 14.80
C ALA A 174 14.32 -11.86 13.44
N ASP A 175 14.69 -10.78 12.77
CA ASP A 175 15.37 -10.80 11.48
C ASP A 175 16.72 -10.07 11.60
N ALA A 176 17.75 -10.60 10.95
CA ALA A 176 19.05 -9.96 10.79
C ALA A 176 19.53 -10.11 9.34
N GLY A 177 20.22 -9.11 8.79
CA GLY A 177 20.66 -9.18 7.41
C GLY A 177 21.66 -8.14 7.00
N ARG A 178 21.97 -8.14 5.70
CA ARG A 178 22.87 -7.17 5.08
C ARG A 178 22.40 -5.74 5.35
N PHE A 179 23.34 -4.80 5.28
CA PHE A 179 23.13 -3.38 5.55
C PHE A 179 22.83 -3.12 7.02
N ASP A 180 23.48 -3.89 7.90
CA ASP A 180 23.32 -3.83 9.36
C ASP A 180 21.84 -3.80 9.77
N SER A 181 21.04 -4.62 9.07
CA SER A 181 19.60 -4.66 9.23
C SER A 181 19.22 -5.56 10.40
N LEU A 182 18.42 -5.05 11.31
CA LEU A 182 17.86 -5.78 12.45
C LEU A 182 16.38 -5.42 12.59
N ARG A 183 15.53 -6.43 12.79
CA ARG A 183 14.10 -6.24 13.04
C ARG A 183 13.60 -7.22 14.09
N GLY A 184 12.72 -6.76 14.96
CA GLY A 184 12.03 -7.59 15.94
C GLY A 184 10.52 -7.34 15.91
N LEU A 185 9.73 -8.39 16.14
CA LEU A 185 8.29 -8.32 16.38
C LEU A 185 7.95 -9.17 17.60
N ILE A 186 7.12 -8.62 18.48
CA ILE A 186 6.45 -9.35 19.55
C ILE A 186 4.96 -9.10 19.37
N ALA A 187 4.17 -10.17 19.27
CA ALA A 187 2.72 -10.10 19.23
C ALA A 187 2.13 -11.09 20.24
N ALA A 188 0.98 -10.73 20.80
CA ALA A 188 0.22 -11.60 21.68
C ALA A 188 -1.29 -11.44 21.44
N GLY A 189 -2.02 -12.54 21.49
CA GLY A 189 -3.48 -12.56 21.42
C GLY A 189 -4.07 -13.40 22.53
N VAL A 190 -5.21 -12.97 23.04
CA VAL A 190 -6.00 -13.68 24.04
C VAL A 190 -7.47 -13.60 23.70
N ALA A 191 -8.21 -14.69 23.94
CA ALA A 191 -9.66 -14.72 23.78
C ALA A 191 -10.33 -15.39 24.98
N SER A 192 -11.40 -14.78 25.49
CA SER A 192 -12.18 -15.37 26.58
C SER A 192 -13.64 -14.94 26.47
N GLY A 193 -14.54 -15.91 26.23
CA GLY A 193 -15.99 -15.68 26.20
C GLY A 193 -16.38 -14.53 25.27
N ALA A 194 -16.90 -13.44 25.84
CA ALA A 194 -17.38 -12.25 25.15
C ALA A 194 -16.29 -11.22 24.79
N VAL A 195 -15.01 -11.49 25.04
CA VAL A 195 -13.91 -10.54 24.81
C VAL A 195 -12.75 -11.22 24.08
N ASP A 196 -12.10 -10.52 23.17
CA ASP A 196 -10.77 -10.88 22.67
C ASP A 196 -9.89 -9.63 22.51
N ALA A 197 -8.57 -9.82 22.59
CA ALA A 197 -7.59 -8.76 22.42
C ALA A 197 -6.35 -9.28 21.69
N TRP A 198 -5.79 -8.46 20.82
CA TRP A 198 -4.51 -8.71 20.16
C TRP A 198 -3.67 -7.43 20.14
N GLY A 199 -2.35 -7.58 20.30
CA GLY A 199 -1.43 -6.47 20.23
C GLY A 199 -0.06 -6.90 19.77
N ALA A 200 0.63 -6.02 19.04
CA ALA A 200 1.96 -6.28 18.50
C ALA A 200 2.82 -5.01 18.50
N ILE A 201 4.11 -5.19 18.78
CA ILE A 201 5.15 -4.16 18.70
C ILE A 201 6.21 -4.62 17.71
N SER A 202 6.58 -3.76 16.76
CA SER A 202 7.72 -3.98 15.87
C SER A 202 8.77 -2.88 16.03
N ALA A 203 10.04 -3.26 16.02
CA ALA A 203 11.16 -2.34 15.90
C ALA A 203 12.09 -2.78 14.76
N ASP A 204 12.59 -1.82 13.98
CA ASP A 204 13.43 -2.06 12.80
C ASP A 204 14.54 -1.01 12.71
N THR A 205 15.73 -1.42 12.30
CA THR A 205 16.87 -0.55 11.98
C THR A 205 17.63 -1.12 10.78
N SER A 206 18.19 -0.26 9.94
CA SER A 206 19.06 -0.65 8.82
C SER A 206 19.90 0.53 8.37
N ASP A 207 21.14 0.28 7.95
CA ASP A 207 21.98 1.28 7.29
C ASP A 207 21.59 1.52 5.82
N GLY A 208 20.78 0.62 5.24
CA GLY A 208 20.26 0.71 3.88
C GLY A 208 21.25 0.31 2.78
N ASP A 209 20.73 0.03 1.59
CA ASP A 209 21.56 -0.40 0.45
C ASP A 209 22.39 0.74 -0.17
N ARG A 210 21.99 2.00 0.05
CA ARG A 210 22.69 3.17 -0.48
C ARG A 210 23.28 3.98 0.66
N ASP A 211 24.32 4.77 0.36
CA ASP A 211 24.78 5.77 1.29
C ASP A 211 23.61 6.74 1.59
N HIS A 212 23.51 7.27 2.82
CA HIS A 212 22.39 8.13 3.23
C HIS A 212 21.00 7.49 3.07
N ALA A 213 20.87 6.21 3.42
CA ALA A 213 19.61 5.46 3.37
C ALA A 213 19.27 4.78 4.70
N LYS A 214 19.87 5.23 5.81
CA LYS A 214 19.60 4.69 7.15
C LYS A 214 18.12 4.81 7.49
N ARG A 215 17.58 3.81 8.16
CA ARG A 215 16.20 3.83 8.66
C ARG A 215 16.12 3.29 10.08
N ARG A 216 15.14 3.77 10.81
CA ARG A 216 14.72 3.25 12.10
C ARG A 216 13.21 3.37 12.21
N SER A 217 12.54 2.37 12.76
CA SER A 217 11.13 2.51 13.10
C SER A 217 10.75 1.77 14.38
N PHE A 218 9.78 2.32 15.07
CA PHE A 218 9.06 1.69 16.17
C PHE A 218 7.57 1.81 15.90
N ARG A 219 6.84 0.70 16.03
CA ARG A 219 5.42 0.66 15.71
C ARG A 219 4.66 -0.23 16.68
N PHE A 220 3.42 0.14 16.94
CA PHE A 220 2.47 -0.65 17.69
C PHE A 220 1.16 -0.76 16.90
N ASN A 221 0.58 -1.96 16.87
CA ASN A 221 -0.80 -2.19 16.42
C ASN A 221 -1.50 -3.05 17.46
N GLY A 222 -2.77 -2.73 17.75
CA GLY A 222 -3.57 -3.56 18.63
C GLY A 222 -5.05 -3.36 18.41
N ASN A 223 -5.82 -4.37 18.78
CA ASN A 223 -7.26 -4.33 18.73
C ASN A 223 -7.90 -5.11 19.88
N VAL A 224 -9.08 -4.67 20.30
CA VAL A 224 -9.88 -5.30 21.36
C VAL A 224 -11.30 -5.41 20.88
N TRP A 225 -11.89 -6.60 21.02
CA TRP A 225 -13.28 -6.86 20.69
C TRP A 225 -14.09 -7.24 21.92
N MET A 226 -15.32 -6.75 21.94
CA MET A 226 -16.29 -6.98 23.01
C MET A 226 -17.66 -7.28 22.40
N GLN A 227 -18.27 -8.38 22.82
CA GLN A 227 -19.68 -8.68 22.57
C GLN A 227 -20.53 -8.03 23.69
N PHE A 228 -21.51 -7.21 23.31
CA PHE A 228 -22.44 -6.58 24.27
C PHE A 228 -23.79 -7.32 24.37
N SER A 229 -24.22 -7.98 23.30
CA SER A 229 -25.41 -8.83 23.20
C SER A 229 -25.26 -9.76 22.00
N ASP A 230 -26.17 -10.70 21.75
CA ASP A 230 -26.09 -11.59 20.56
C ASP A 230 -26.10 -10.82 19.21
N VAL A 231 -26.57 -9.58 19.22
CA VAL A 231 -26.68 -8.72 18.03
C VAL A 231 -25.54 -7.70 17.96
N VAL A 232 -25.07 -7.19 19.09
CA VAL A 232 -24.16 -6.03 19.12
C VAL A 232 -22.77 -6.42 19.60
N SER A 233 -21.77 -6.09 18.80
CA SER A 233 -20.36 -6.17 19.19
C SER A 233 -19.58 -4.92 18.76
N ASN A 234 -18.44 -4.67 19.38
CA ASN A 234 -17.53 -3.60 18.98
C ASN A 234 -16.10 -4.11 18.91
N ARG A 235 -15.33 -3.63 17.93
CA ARG A 235 -13.87 -3.74 17.91
C ARG A 235 -13.25 -2.34 17.92
N LEU A 236 -12.35 -2.09 18.87
CA LEU A 236 -11.51 -0.91 18.95
C LEU A 236 -10.12 -1.26 18.40
N TYR A 237 -9.49 -0.34 17.68
CA TYR A 237 -8.15 -0.48 17.12
C TYR A 237 -7.30 0.73 17.47
N VAL A 238 -6.01 0.50 17.71
CA VAL A 238 -5.00 1.53 17.96
C VAL A 238 -3.75 1.21 17.16
N SER A 239 -3.22 2.22 16.47
CA SER A 239 -1.94 2.14 15.75
C SER A 239 -1.07 3.33 16.15
N ILE A 240 0.22 3.07 16.41
CA ILE A 240 1.23 4.10 16.70
C ILE A 240 2.42 3.83 15.81
N ASN A 241 2.94 4.87 15.15
CA ASN A 241 4.13 4.79 14.33
C ASN A 241 5.12 5.89 14.74
N SER A 242 6.40 5.53 14.79
CA SER A 242 7.54 6.44 14.76
C SER A 242 8.52 5.90 13.74
N ILE A 243 8.78 6.68 12.69
CA ILE A 243 9.53 6.28 11.50
C ILE A 243 10.57 7.36 11.25
N ASP A 244 11.85 6.99 11.21
CA ASP A 244 12.95 7.85 10.78
C ASP A 244 13.59 7.22 9.54
N GLN A 245 13.71 7.96 8.43
CA GLN A 245 14.23 7.40 7.17
C GLN A 245 15.04 8.44 6.40
N GLN A 246 16.34 8.19 6.20
CA GLN A 246 17.17 8.96 5.28
C GLN A 246 16.83 8.65 3.82
N ILE A 247 16.99 9.65 2.96
CA ILE A 247 16.63 9.58 1.54
C ILE A 247 17.86 9.81 0.67
N PRO A 248 18.36 8.82 -0.09
CA PRO A 248 19.57 8.96 -0.92
C PRO A 248 19.34 9.69 -2.25
N SER A 249 18.08 10.02 -2.58
CA SER A 249 17.63 10.66 -3.82
C SER A 249 17.91 9.90 -5.12
N ALA A 250 17.39 10.41 -6.24
CA ALA A 250 17.64 9.87 -7.57
C ALA A 250 19.09 10.04 -8.02
N LEU A 251 19.51 9.21 -8.99
CA LEU A 251 20.81 9.26 -9.65
C LEU A 251 20.65 9.54 -11.15
N THR A 252 21.73 9.94 -11.80
CA THR A 252 21.82 9.87 -13.27
C THR A 252 21.83 8.41 -13.73
N MET A 253 21.51 8.18 -15.01
CA MET A 253 21.46 6.82 -15.58
C MET A 253 22.81 6.10 -15.44
N GLU A 254 23.90 6.79 -15.74
CA GLU A 254 25.26 6.25 -15.63
C GLU A 254 25.58 5.86 -14.19
N GLN A 255 25.31 6.74 -13.21
CA GLN A 255 25.52 6.45 -11.79
C GLN A 255 24.68 5.27 -11.32
N ALA A 256 23.40 5.18 -11.69
CA ALA A 256 22.53 4.07 -11.30
C ALA A 256 23.04 2.71 -11.83
N LEU A 257 23.64 2.68 -13.03
CA LEU A 257 24.13 1.45 -13.64
C LEU A 257 25.58 1.09 -13.24
N THR A 258 26.40 2.06 -12.82
CA THR A 258 27.83 1.84 -12.51
C THR A 258 28.13 1.92 -11.01
N THR A 259 27.56 2.90 -10.30
CA THR A 259 27.82 3.23 -8.89
C THR A 259 26.53 3.35 -8.05
N PRO A 260 25.63 2.34 -8.06
CA PRO A 260 24.28 2.45 -7.48
C PRO A 260 24.21 2.73 -5.98
N ARG A 261 25.32 2.51 -5.25
CA ARG A 261 25.41 2.81 -3.81
C ARG A 261 25.35 4.32 -3.51
N LEU A 262 25.73 5.16 -4.47
CA LEU A 262 25.90 6.61 -4.30
C LEU A 262 24.63 7.28 -3.73
N ALA A 263 24.83 8.26 -2.84
CA ALA A 263 23.89 9.35 -2.60
C ALA A 263 24.50 10.66 -3.11
N THR A 264 23.65 11.58 -3.57
CA THR A 264 24.13 12.85 -4.14
C THR A 264 24.68 13.75 -3.04
N ALA A 265 25.70 14.56 -3.35
CA ALA A 265 26.34 15.44 -2.37
C ALA A 265 25.34 16.44 -1.74
N GLY A 266 24.41 16.98 -2.53
CA GLY A 266 23.36 17.87 -2.03
C GLY A 266 22.42 17.19 -1.04
N THR A 267 22.09 15.92 -1.28
CA THR A 267 21.26 15.10 -0.39
C THR A 267 21.92 14.86 0.96
N VAL A 268 23.22 14.51 0.96
CA VAL A 268 23.99 14.29 2.20
C VAL A 268 24.15 15.62 2.95
N ALA A 269 24.50 16.70 2.24
CA ALA A 269 24.68 18.02 2.85
C ALA A 269 23.37 18.61 3.42
N GLY A 270 22.24 18.31 2.78
CA GLY A 270 20.91 18.68 3.24
C GLY A 270 20.34 17.75 4.30
N ASP A 271 21.01 16.64 4.62
CA ASP A 271 20.50 15.56 5.48
C ASP A 271 19.07 15.17 5.09
N HIS A 272 18.86 14.80 3.82
CA HIS A 272 17.52 14.49 3.35
C HIS A 272 16.95 13.28 4.09
N GLY A 273 15.71 13.37 4.53
CA GLY A 273 15.07 12.34 5.32
C GLY A 273 13.57 12.58 5.45
N ARG A 274 12.85 11.59 5.94
CA ARG A 274 11.41 11.62 6.20
C ARG A 274 11.14 10.97 7.54
N ASP A 275 10.74 11.80 8.48
CA ASP A 275 10.41 11.38 9.82
C ASP A 275 8.91 11.54 10.05
N ILE A 276 8.24 10.47 10.45
CA ILE A 276 6.79 10.43 10.68
C ILE A 276 6.53 9.89 12.08
N ASP A 277 5.80 10.67 12.86
CA ASP A 277 5.15 10.17 14.08
C ASP A 277 3.63 10.24 13.88
N SER A 278 2.92 9.15 14.15
CA SER A 278 1.47 9.12 14.05
C SER A 278 0.80 8.24 15.10
N ILE A 279 -0.42 8.63 15.46
CA ILE A 279 -1.34 7.84 16.27
C ILE A 279 -2.70 7.80 15.59
N ARG A 280 -3.25 6.60 15.47
CA ARG A 280 -4.56 6.35 14.91
C ARG A 280 -5.40 5.54 15.89
N ILE A 281 -6.63 5.98 16.11
CA ILE A 281 -7.63 5.28 16.92
C ILE A 281 -8.89 5.17 16.07
N GLN A 282 -9.47 3.98 16.02
CA GLN A 282 -10.72 3.73 15.29
C GLN A 282 -11.55 2.66 15.96
N ASN A 283 -12.85 2.67 15.71
CA ASN A 283 -13.75 1.61 16.15
C ASN A 283 -14.63 1.09 15.02
N ARG A 284 -15.13 -0.14 15.20
CA ARG A 284 -16.20 -0.74 14.41
C ARG A 284 -17.21 -1.37 15.34
N THR A 285 -18.38 -0.78 15.44
CA THR A 285 -19.54 -1.39 16.09
C THR A 285 -20.36 -2.13 15.03
N ARG A 286 -20.57 -3.42 15.24
CA ARG A 286 -21.37 -4.29 14.38
C ARG A 286 -22.70 -4.60 15.05
N PHE A 287 -23.78 -4.46 14.29
CA PHE A 287 -25.11 -4.99 14.57
C PHE A 287 -25.38 -6.13 13.60
N ASP A 288 -25.59 -7.35 14.09
CA ASP A 288 -25.84 -8.55 13.30
C ASP A 288 -27.24 -9.10 13.57
N TRP A 289 -28.16 -8.87 12.63
CA TRP A 289 -29.53 -9.40 12.63
C TRP A 289 -29.66 -10.60 11.68
N GLY A 290 -28.57 -11.32 11.42
CA GLY A 290 -28.50 -12.45 10.50
C GLY A 290 -28.38 -11.99 9.05
N ALA A 291 -29.51 -11.89 8.35
CA ALA A 291 -29.55 -11.48 6.94
C ALA A 291 -29.18 -10.00 6.74
N VAL A 292 -29.30 -9.17 7.78
CA VAL A 292 -28.95 -7.75 7.77
C VAL A 292 -27.83 -7.51 8.76
N LYS A 293 -26.73 -6.89 8.29
CA LYS A 293 -25.58 -6.53 9.13
C LYS A 293 -25.25 -5.05 8.94
N LEU A 294 -25.08 -4.32 10.04
CA LEU A 294 -24.69 -2.92 10.00
C LEU A 294 -23.37 -2.73 10.76
N ASP A 295 -22.34 -2.27 10.07
CA ASP A 295 -21.11 -1.76 10.66
C ASP A 295 -21.19 -0.22 10.73
N VAL A 296 -20.88 0.36 11.89
CA VAL A 296 -20.73 1.82 12.07
C VAL A 296 -19.44 2.08 12.84
N GLY A 297 -18.70 3.10 12.46
CA GLY A 297 -17.47 3.43 13.15
C GLY A 297 -17.05 4.88 12.99
N ALA A 298 -16.12 5.29 13.85
CA ALA A 298 -15.43 6.56 13.77
C ALA A 298 -13.92 6.33 13.88
N PHE A 299 -13.15 7.30 13.42
CA PHE A 299 -11.69 7.28 13.52
C PHE A 299 -11.11 8.67 13.67
N VAL A 300 -9.91 8.71 14.25
CA VAL A 300 -9.05 9.88 14.33
C VAL A 300 -7.61 9.45 14.04
N ASN A 301 -6.90 10.24 13.27
CA ASN A 301 -5.49 10.07 12.92
C ASN A 301 -4.76 11.40 13.14
N ALA A 302 -3.83 11.43 14.07
CA ALA A 302 -2.95 12.58 14.29
C ALA A 302 -1.55 12.22 13.80
N LYS A 303 -0.93 13.14 13.05
CA LYS A 303 0.35 12.88 12.40
C LYS A 303 1.22 14.12 12.38
N SER A 304 2.51 13.95 12.66
CA SER A 304 3.55 14.92 12.34
C SER A 304 4.52 14.37 11.31
N LEU A 305 4.94 15.24 10.40
CA LEU A 305 5.92 14.94 9.36
C LEU A 305 7.05 15.97 9.45
N TYR A 306 8.27 15.49 9.64
CA TYR A 306 9.50 16.27 9.54
C TYR A 306 10.33 15.73 8.37
N HIS A 307 10.37 16.47 7.27
CA HIS A 307 10.84 15.97 5.98
C HIS A 307 11.84 16.94 5.34
N PRO A 308 13.12 16.92 5.76
CA PRO A 308 14.18 17.63 5.07
C PRO A 308 14.44 17.02 3.68
N ILE A 309 14.40 17.85 2.66
CA ILE A 309 14.76 17.61 1.25
C ILE A 309 15.43 18.89 0.71
N PHE A 310 15.35 19.20 -0.59
CA PHE A 310 15.83 20.51 -1.13
C PHE A 310 15.20 21.71 -0.39
N GLU A 311 14.08 21.47 0.30
CA GLU A 311 13.49 22.29 1.35
C GLU A 311 13.16 21.47 2.59
N LEU A 312 12.89 22.09 3.73
CA LEU A 312 12.42 21.34 4.90
C LEU A 312 10.92 21.48 5.01
N VAL A 313 10.20 20.38 4.79
CA VAL A 313 8.74 20.30 4.97
C VAL A 313 8.45 19.87 6.41
N ASP A 314 7.56 20.60 7.07
CA ASP A 314 7.19 20.41 8.46
C ASP A 314 5.68 20.54 8.58
N GLN A 315 5.01 19.41 8.84
CA GLN A 315 3.55 19.35 8.83
C GLN A 315 3.02 18.72 10.11
N GLU A 316 1.91 19.27 10.57
CA GLU A 316 1.09 18.67 11.62
C GLU A 316 -0.34 18.53 11.11
N GLY A 317 -0.87 17.31 11.12
CA GLY A 317 -2.16 16.94 10.56
C GLY A 317 -3.08 16.26 11.57
N LEU A 318 -4.38 16.52 11.41
CA LEU A 318 -5.46 15.82 12.13
C LEU A 318 -6.58 15.45 11.17
N ASP A 319 -6.72 14.15 10.90
CA ASP A 319 -7.82 13.58 10.14
C ASP A 319 -8.80 12.89 11.08
N ARG A 320 -10.09 13.08 10.84
CA ARG A 320 -11.17 12.43 11.57
C ARG A 320 -12.33 12.12 10.67
N GLY A 321 -13.06 11.08 10.99
CA GLY A 321 -14.17 10.66 10.16
C GLY A 321 -15.07 9.65 10.82
N GLY A 322 -16.13 9.32 10.07
CA GLY A 322 -17.08 8.28 10.42
C GLY A 322 -17.56 7.56 9.17
N TYR A 323 -17.94 6.31 9.35
CA TYR A 323 -18.44 5.47 8.26
C TYR A 323 -19.59 4.60 8.73
N PHE A 324 -20.38 4.13 7.77
CA PHE A 324 -21.31 3.03 7.97
C PHE A 324 -21.29 2.10 6.76
N ARG A 325 -21.63 0.83 6.98
CA ARG A 325 -21.88 -0.17 5.94
C ARG A 325 -23.01 -1.08 6.37
N LEU A 326 -24.08 -1.07 5.61
CA LEU A 326 -25.23 -1.94 5.72
C LEU A 326 -25.13 -3.02 4.65
N ASP A 327 -25.08 -4.28 5.07
CA ASP A 327 -25.11 -5.45 4.22
C ASP A 327 -26.45 -6.19 4.40
N TYR A 328 -27.03 -6.62 3.29
CA TYR A 328 -28.17 -7.52 3.23
C TYR A 328 -27.80 -8.75 2.39
N ALA A 329 -28.13 -9.94 2.87
CA ALA A 329 -27.99 -11.17 2.12
C ALA A 329 -29.23 -12.07 2.37
N GLY A 330 -30.02 -12.29 1.32
CA GLY A 330 -31.24 -13.08 1.40
C GLY A 330 -31.67 -13.68 0.06
N GLY A 331 -31.83 -15.00 0.03
CA GLY A 331 -32.25 -15.72 -1.17
C GLY A 331 -31.31 -15.47 -2.36
N ILE A 332 -31.86 -14.93 -3.45
CA ILE A 332 -31.09 -14.62 -4.66
C ILE A 332 -30.51 -13.20 -4.66
N VAL A 333 -30.71 -12.40 -3.62
CA VAL A 333 -30.31 -10.98 -3.57
C VAL A 333 -29.30 -10.74 -2.45
N GLU A 334 -28.20 -10.07 -2.79
CA GLU A 334 -27.29 -9.45 -1.83
C GLU A 334 -27.23 -7.95 -2.14
N ALA A 335 -27.16 -7.11 -1.12
CA ALA A 335 -27.01 -5.67 -1.28
C ALA A 335 -26.08 -5.09 -0.22
N THR A 336 -25.29 -4.09 -0.61
CA THR A 336 -24.47 -3.29 0.28
C THR A 336 -24.80 -1.82 0.06
N LEU A 337 -24.98 -1.07 1.14
CA LEU A 337 -25.04 0.39 1.14
C LEU A 337 -24.06 0.89 2.19
N GLY A 338 -23.16 1.79 1.82
CA GLY A 338 -22.23 2.38 2.77
C GLY A 338 -21.91 3.81 2.45
N GLY A 339 -21.33 4.50 3.43
CA GLY A 339 -20.93 5.88 3.28
C GLY A 339 -19.86 6.25 4.28
N GLU A 340 -19.15 7.32 3.95
CA GLU A 340 -18.02 7.81 4.72
C GLU A 340 -17.97 9.35 4.68
N LEU A 341 -17.53 9.95 5.78
CA LEU A 341 -17.13 11.34 5.86
C LEU A 341 -15.75 11.42 6.50
N ARG A 342 -14.82 12.08 5.81
CA ARG A 342 -13.48 12.46 6.29
C ARG A 342 -13.35 13.97 6.30
N VAL A 343 -12.75 14.49 7.36
CA VAL A 343 -12.35 15.89 7.49
C VAL A 343 -10.92 15.93 8.00
N GLY A 344 -10.07 16.71 7.35
CA GLY A 344 -8.64 16.81 7.63
C GLY A 344 -8.21 18.27 7.74
N ASP A 345 -7.34 18.57 8.70
CA ASP A 345 -6.67 19.87 8.82
C ASP A 345 -5.16 19.64 8.88
N ILE A 346 -4.39 20.42 8.11
CA ILE A 346 -2.93 20.35 8.07
C ILE A 346 -2.36 21.76 8.22
N ARG A 347 -1.45 21.92 9.17
CA ARG A 347 -0.56 23.09 9.24
C ARG A 347 0.68 22.79 8.43
N ALA A 348 0.76 23.33 7.22
CA ALA A 348 1.82 23.05 6.27
C ALA A 348 2.87 24.15 6.27
N LYS A 349 4.01 23.90 6.92
CA LYS A 349 5.16 24.81 6.92
C LYS A 349 6.29 24.27 6.07
N ARG A 350 7.02 25.18 5.44
CA ARG A 350 8.25 24.86 4.71
C ARG A 350 9.35 25.87 5.05
N PHE A 351 10.58 25.39 5.15
CA PHE A 351 11.74 26.18 5.51
C PHE A 351 12.87 26.00 4.50
N VAL A 352 13.84 26.91 4.51
CA VAL A 352 15.17 26.64 3.95
C VAL A 352 15.78 25.48 4.74
N ASN A 353 16.25 24.44 4.05
CA ASN A 353 16.93 23.34 4.70
C ASN A 353 18.37 23.74 5.06
N ARG A 354 18.74 23.63 6.34
CA ARG A 354 20.09 23.88 6.86
C ARG A 354 20.68 22.60 7.45
N GLY A 355 20.96 21.62 6.59
CA GLY A 355 21.51 20.31 6.97
C GLY A 355 20.58 19.57 7.93
N GLY A 356 19.34 19.33 7.49
CA GLY A 356 18.30 18.64 8.26
C GLY A 356 17.55 19.54 9.25
N LYS A 357 17.94 20.82 9.37
CA LYS A 357 17.38 21.75 10.37
C LYS A 357 16.58 22.87 9.74
N ARG A 358 15.56 23.34 10.48
CA ARG A 358 14.74 24.50 10.10
C ARG A 358 15.62 25.74 9.94
N GLY A 359 15.68 26.29 8.74
CA GLY A 359 16.24 27.61 8.44
C GLY A 359 15.17 28.69 8.42
N ALA A 360 15.34 29.68 7.52
CA ALA A 360 14.32 30.71 7.30
C ALA A 360 13.01 30.10 6.81
N LEU A 361 11.88 30.58 7.32
CA LEU A 361 10.56 30.19 6.84
C LEU A 361 10.42 30.56 5.35
N ARG A 362 9.91 29.63 4.55
CA ARG A 362 9.57 29.83 3.12
C ARG A 362 8.07 29.84 2.89
N VAL A 363 7.34 28.92 3.50
CA VAL A 363 5.89 28.81 3.32
C VAL A 363 5.22 28.50 4.65
N ASN A 364 4.06 29.11 4.89
CA ASN A 364 3.15 28.77 5.97
C ASN A 364 1.72 28.79 5.41
N ALA A 365 1.07 27.63 5.42
CA ALA A 365 -0.30 27.49 4.93
C ALA A 365 -1.14 26.63 5.88
N ASP A 366 -2.40 26.99 6.04
CA ASP A 366 -3.40 26.15 6.69
C ASP A 366 -4.28 25.49 5.63
N GLN A 367 -4.32 24.16 5.64
CA GLN A 367 -5.04 23.34 4.68
C GLN A 367 -6.20 22.63 5.37
N HIS A 368 -7.39 22.74 4.79
CA HIS A 368 -8.61 22.11 5.27
C HIS A 368 -9.23 21.30 4.14
N ALA A 369 -9.40 20.00 4.34
CA ALA A 369 -10.04 19.09 3.40
C ALA A 369 -11.26 18.41 3.99
N ARG A 370 -12.23 18.16 3.11
CA ARG A 370 -13.36 17.26 3.36
C ARG A 370 -13.48 16.30 2.19
N ALA A 371 -13.70 15.03 2.49
CA ALA A 371 -14.13 14.02 1.52
C ALA A 371 -15.37 13.31 2.07
N ALA A 372 -16.39 13.15 1.25
CA ALA A 372 -17.58 12.40 1.60
C ALA A 372 -17.96 11.45 0.46
N SER A 373 -18.39 10.25 0.80
CA SER A 373 -18.84 9.28 -0.18
C SER A 373 -20.10 8.54 0.28
N LEU A 374 -20.93 8.18 -0.68
CA LEU A 374 -22.07 7.29 -0.50
C LEU A 374 -22.05 6.30 -1.67
N TYR A 375 -22.03 5.00 -1.35
CA TYR A 375 -21.92 3.94 -2.33
C TYR A 375 -22.95 2.85 -2.07
N GLY A 376 -23.36 2.17 -3.14
CA GLY A 376 -24.20 0.99 -3.06
C GLY A 376 -23.90 -0.01 -4.16
N GLU A 377 -24.10 -1.28 -3.87
CA GLU A 377 -24.01 -2.39 -4.80
C GLU A 377 -25.16 -3.37 -4.55
N VAL A 378 -25.83 -3.81 -5.59
CA VAL A 378 -26.83 -4.88 -5.56
C VAL A 378 -26.36 -6.01 -6.46
N ARG A 379 -26.55 -7.23 -5.98
CA ARG A 379 -26.12 -8.46 -6.62
C ARG A 379 -27.33 -9.39 -6.67
N VAL A 380 -27.65 -9.88 -7.85
CA VAL A 380 -28.80 -10.77 -8.08
C VAL A 380 -28.32 -12.06 -8.72
N ARG A 381 -28.68 -13.20 -8.15
CA ARG A 381 -28.39 -14.54 -8.67
C ARG A 381 -29.65 -15.15 -9.30
N PRO A 382 -30.08 -14.73 -10.51
CA PRO A 382 -31.31 -15.23 -11.12
C PRO A 382 -31.28 -16.74 -11.36
N VAL A 383 -30.09 -17.30 -11.61
CA VAL A 383 -29.82 -18.74 -11.67
C VAL A 383 -28.49 -19.02 -10.96
N PRO A 384 -28.23 -20.25 -10.47
CA PRO A 384 -27.04 -20.54 -9.66
C PRO A 384 -25.71 -20.13 -10.31
N MET A 385 -25.58 -20.29 -11.62
CA MET A 385 -24.35 -20.01 -12.37
C MET A 385 -24.14 -18.53 -12.72
N LEU A 386 -25.12 -17.64 -12.50
CA LEU A 386 -25.06 -16.25 -12.99
C LEU A 386 -25.34 -15.28 -11.84
N THR A 387 -24.41 -14.36 -11.59
CA THR A 387 -24.63 -13.19 -10.74
C THR A 387 -24.57 -11.92 -11.57
N LEU A 388 -25.62 -11.12 -11.50
CA LEU A 388 -25.69 -9.77 -12.07
C LEU A 388 -25.39 -8.75 -10.97
N ILE A 389 -24.55 -7.78 -11.25
CA ILE A 389 -24.09 -6.78 -10.27
C ILE A 389 -24.32 -5.39 -10.84
N ALA A 390 -24.91 -4.51 -10.04
CA ALA A 390 -25.06 -3.09 -10.36
C ALA A 390 -24.80 -2.25 -9.12
N GLY A 391 -24.10 -1.14 -9.29
CA GLY A 391 -23.78 -0.26 -8.18
C GLY A 391 -23.24 1.08 -8.63
N GLY A 392 -22.83 1.88 -7.67
CA GLY A 392 -22.16 3.13 -7.92
C GLY A 392 -21.78 3.86 -6.64
N ILE A 393 -20.97 4.88 -6.81
CA ILE A 393 -20.51 5.76 -5.74
C ILE A 393 -20.70 7.21 -6.15
N TYR A 394 -21.29 8.00 -5.25
CA TYR A 394 -21.22 9.46 -5.28
C TYR A 394 -20.11 9.90 -4.33
N ALA A 395 -19.18 10.71 -4.83
CA ALA A 395 -18.08 11.28 -4.06
C ALA A 395 -18.12 12.81 -4.14
N ASP A 396 -17.93 13.47 -3.00
CA ASP A 396 -17.81 14.91 -2.81
C ASP A 396 -16.46 15.21 -2.14
N GLY A 397 -15.76 16.23 -2.63
CA GLY A 397 -14.44 16.61 -2.16
C GLY A 397 -14.26 18.12 -2.11
N LYS A 398 -13.82 18.66 -0.98
CA LYS A 398 -13.55 20.09 -0.81
C LYS A 398 -12.16 20.31 -0.28
N ARG A 399 -11.41 21.21 -0.93
CA ARG A 399 -10.04 21.59 -0.57
C ARG A 399 -10.04 23.10 -0.35
N ARG A 400 -9.59 23.55 0.81
CA ARG A 400 -9.38 24.96 1.12
C ARG A 400 -7.98 25.15 1.67
N GLN A 401 -7.19 26.03 1.06
CA GLN A 401 -5.87 26.40 1.55
C GLN A 401 -5.86 27.90 1.85
N THR A 402 -5.44 28.28 3.05
CA THR A 402 -5.16 29.68 3.41
C THR A 402 -3.64 29.85 3.41
N MET A 403 -3.11 30.67 2.51
CA MET A 403 -1.69 30.94 2.42
C MET A 403 -1.34 32.09 3.37
N ASN A 404 -0.74 31.79 4.51
CA ASN A 404 -0.37 32.81 5.50
C ASN A 404 0.93 33.52 5.13
N PHE A 405 1.86 32.80 4.49
CA PHE A 405 3.16 33.33 4.06
C PHE A 405 3.73 32.51 2.90
N ASN A 406 4.29 33.17 1.87
CA ASN A 406 5.05 32.55 0.80
C ASN A 406 6.23 33.46 0.39
N ALA A 407 7.46 33.04 0.65
CA ALA A 407 8.66 33.81 0.33
C ALA A 407 8.93 33.93 -1.18
N SER A 408 8.45 32.97 -2.00
CA SER A 408 8.64 32.97 -3.46
C SER A 408 7.54 33.71 -4.20
N ALA A 409 6.42 34.01 -3.53
CA ALA A 409 5.30 34.79 -4.05
C ALA A 409 4.62 35.56 -2.90
N PRO A 410 5.26 36.62 -2.35
CA PRO A 410 4.77 37.34 -1.17
C PRO A 410 3.36 37.90 -1.31
N GLU A 411 2.96 38.24 -2.54
CA GLU A 411 1.62 38.69 -2.91
C GLU A 411 0.51 37.66 -2.60
N GLN A 412 0.88 36.39 -2.39
CA GLN A 412 -0.05 35.35 -1.96
C GLN A 412 -0.39 35.38 -0.46
N GLY A 413 0.33 36.16 0.34
CA GLY A 413 0.03 36.27 1.77
C GLY A 413 -1.42 36.69 2.00
N GLY A 414 -2.17 35.91 2.78
CA GLY A 414 -3.59 36.09 3.06
C GLY A 414 -4.54 35.54 1.99
N THR A 415 -4.04 34.96 0.89
CA THR A 415 -4.89 34.39 -0.16
C THR A 415 -5.54 33.08 0.29
N VAL A 416 -6.74 32.82 -0.24
CA VAL A 416 -7.48 31.58 0.01
C VAL A 416 -7.73 30.86 -1.31
N GLY A 417 -7.09 29.72 -1.50
CA GLY A 417 -7.37 28.79 -2.58
C GLY A 417 -8.52 27.85 -2.20
N ARG A 418 -9.43 27.58 -3.14
CA ARG A 418 -10.53 26.63 -2.97
C ARG A 418 -10.70 25.79 -4.22
N ALA A 419 -10.98 24.51 -4.02
CA ALA A 419 -11.45 23.61 -5.05
C ALA A 419 -12.54 22.70 -4.49
N ASP A 420 -13.65 22.60 -5.20
CA ASP A 420 -14.79 21.75 -4.88
C ASP A 420 -14.99 20.77 -6.03
N PHE A 421 -15.24 19.51 -5.69
CA PHE A 421 -15.38 18.42 -6.65
C PHE A 421 -16.56 17.54 -6.26
N ASP A 422 -17.27 17.07 -7.27
CA ASP A 422 -18.23 15.99 -7.14
C ASP A 422 -18.17 15.06 -8.34
N ALA A 423 -18.54 13.80 -8.12
CA ALA A 423 -18.74 12.86 -9.20
C ALA A 423 -19.61 11.68 -8.77
N PHE A 424 -20.45 11.23 -9.70
CA PHE A 424 -21.06 9.92 -9.65
C PHE A 424 -20.34 8.93 -10.59
N SER A 425 -19.99 7.78 -10.04
CA SER A 425 -19.26 6.70 -10.70
C SER A 425 -20.07 5.40 -10.67
N PRO A 426 -20.77 5.06 -11.77
CA PRO A 426 -21.53 3.81 -11.86
C PRO A 426 -20.62 2.58 -12.08
N LYS A 427 -21.15 1.40 -11.76
CA LYS A 427 -20.55 0.09 -11.95
C LYS A 427 -21.62 -0.92 -12.38
N ILE A 428 -21.35 -1.68 -13.42
CA ILE A 428 -22.16 -2.84 -13.82
C ILE A 428 -21.22 -4.02 -14.03
N GLY A 429 -21.51 -5.14 -13.38
CA GLY A 429 -20.70 -6.34 -13.43
C GLY A 429 -21.52 -7.60 -13.65
N LEU A 430 -20.85 -8.65 -14.11
CA LEU A 430 -21.41 -9.97 -14.33
C LEU A 430 -20.39 -11.02 -13.86
N LEU A 431 -20.89 -12.04 -13.16
CA LEU A 431 -20.16 -13.27 -12.85
C LEU A 431 -20.89 -14.45 -13.45
N LEU A 432 -20.17 -15.30 -14.17
CA LEU A 432 -20.64 -16.56 -14.71
C LEU A 432 -19.77 -17.70 -14.16
N GLU A 433 -20.39 -18.72 -13.62
CA GLU A 433 -19.75 -19.92 -13.05
C GLU A 433 -20.18 -21.13 -13.88
N PRO A 434 -19.63 -21.30 -15.11
CA PRO A 434 -20.12 -22.30 -16.06
C PRO A 434 -19.89 -23.75 -15.57
N VAL A 435 -18.87 -23.96 -14.76
CA VAL A 435 -18.55 -25.24 -14.10
C VAL A 435 -17.98 -24.96 -12.72
N ALA A 436 -18.07 -25.95 -11.81
CA ALA A 436 -17.48 -25.84 -10.49
C ALA A 436 -15.97 -25.53 -10.58
N GLY A 437 -15.52 -24.54 -9.82
CA GLY A 437 -14.12 -24.13 -9.76
C GLY A 437 -13.67 -23.23 -10.92
N ALA A 438 -14.53 -22.81 -11.85
CA ALA A 438 -14.18 -21.85 -12.88
C ALA A 438 -15.21 -20.71 -12.94
N GLN A 439 -14.71 -19.48 -12.95
CA GLN A 439 -15.51 -18.27 -13.01
C GLN A 439 -15.03 -17.40 -14.18
N ILE A 440 -15.98 -16.78 -14.88
CA ILE A 440 -15.77 -15.74 -15.88
C ILE A 440 -16.43 -14.48 -15.33
N TYR A 441 -15.76 -13.35 -15.43
CA TYR A 441 -16.28 -12.08 -14.98
C TYR A 441 -16.11 -10.99 -16.03
N ALA A 442 -17.00 -10.02 -16.01
CA ALA A 442 -16.88 -8.79 -16.77
C ALA A 442 -17.41 -7.63 -15.93
N ASN A 443 -16.81 -6.45 -16.11
CA ASN A 443 -17.22 -5.25 -15.41
C ASN A 443 -16.98 -4.00 -16.28
N TYR A 444 -17.92 -3.07 -16.20
CA TYR A 444 -17.85 -1.76 -16.83
C TYR A 444 -18.13 -0.70 -15.78
N SER A 445 -17.16 0.16 -15.53
CA SER A 445 -17.21 1.08 -14.41
C SER A 445 -16.56 2.41 -14.73
N ARG A 446 -17.01 3.45 -14.02
CA ARG A 446 -16.36 4.76 -14.00
C ARG A 446 -15.54 4.90 -12.72
N SER A 447 -14.37 5.53 -12.83
CA SER A 447 -13.58 5.98 -11.70
C SER A 447 -13.31 7.48 -11.76
N VAL A 448 -13.02 8.06 -10.60
CA VAL A 448 -12.70 9.47 -10.42
C VAL A 448 -11.56 9.62 -9.41
N GLU A 449 -10.72 10.62 -9.63
CA GLU A 449 -9.65 10.99 -8.71
C GLU A 449 -9.63 12.52 -8.61
N PHE A 450 -9.81 13.03 -7.39
CA PHE A 450 -9.77 14.46 -7.10
C PHE A 450 -8.33 14.87 -6.79
N PRO A 451 -7.84 16.01 -7.32
CA PRO A 451 -6.51 16.49 -6.96
C PRO A 451 -6.46 16.88 -5.48
N GLY A 452 -5.37 16.53 -4.81
CA GLY A 452 -5.12 16.89 -3.42
C GLY A 452 -4.31 18.19 -3.30
N PHE A 453 -3.85 18.51 -2.09
CA PHE A 453 -3.09 19.75 -1.88
C PHE A 453 -1.72 19.76 -2.56
N ILE A 454 -1.09 18.59 -2.73
CA ILE A 454 0.19 18.47 -3.44
C ILE A 454 0.04 18.85 -4.92
N GLU A 455 -1.10 18.56 -5.54
CA GLU A 455 -1.39 18.91 -6.93
C GLU A 455 -1.83 20.37 -7.08
N LEU A 456 -2.74 20.82 -6.18
CA LEU A 456 -3.36 22.15 -6.24
C LEU A 456 -2.44 23.26 -5.74
N GLY A 457 -1.67 23.00 -4.69
CA GLY A 457 -0.78 23.97 -4.05
C GLY A 457 0.60 24.01 -4.70
N GLN A 458 0.70 24.64 -5.87
CA GLN A 458 1.96 24.81 -6.59
C GLN A 458 2.73 26.05 -6.10
N VAL A 459 4.03 26.13 -6.42
CA VAL A 459 4.98 27.11 -5.85
C VAL A 459 4.44 28.54 -5.85
N ALA A 460 3.87 28.95 -6.99
CA ALA A 460 3.43 30.33 -7.24
C ALA A 460 1.92 30.49 -7.40
N ALA A 461 1.10 29.45 -7.15
CA ALA A 461 -0.36 29.56 -7.16
C ALA A 461 -1.07 28.36 -6.53
N PHE A 462 -2.29 28.58 -6.04
CA PHE A 462 -3.29 27.52 -5.95
C PHE A 462 -3.93 27.36 -7.33
N VAL A 463 -3.60 26.28 -8.04
CA VAL A 463 -3.96 26.11 -9.45
C VAL A 463 -5.33 25.44 -9.63
N PRO A 464 -6.09 25.81 -10.68
CA PRO A 464 -7.37 25.17 -10.98
C PRO A 464 -7.13 23.87 -11.75
N LEU A 465 -7.02 22.75 -11.03
CA LEU A 465 -6.98 21.41 -11.62
C LEU A 465 -8.36 20.76 -11.59
N ASP A 466 -8.70 20.07 -12.67
CA ASP A 466 -9.91 19.26 -12.77
C ASP A 466 -9.71 17.87 -12.18
N ALA A 467 -10.83 17.24 -11.80
CA ALA A 467 -10.85 15.82 -11.46
C ALA A 467 -10.49 14.93 -12.67
N GLN A 468 -9.58 13.98 -12.46
CA GLN A 468 -9.28 12.91 -13.40
C GLN A 468 -10.43 11.90 -13.40
N ARG A 469 -10.84 11.44 -14.59
CA ARG A 469 -11.96 10.50 -14.76
C ARG A 469 -11.58 9.41 -15.73
N ALA A 470 -11.96 8.16 -15.42
CA ALA A 470 -11.77 7.05 -16.34
C ALA A 470 -13.04 6.21 -16.51
N TRP A 471 -13.23 5.68 -17.70
CA TRP A 471 -14.13 4.57 -17.97
C TRP A 471 -13.31 3.32 -18.21
N THR A 472 -13.57 2.27 -17.45
CA THR A 472 -12.84 1.01 -17.50
C THR A 472 -13.79 -0.13 -17.86
N ALA A 473 -13.47 -0.84 -18.94
CA ALA A 473 -14.02 -2.14 -19.24
C ALA A 473 -12.98 -3.21 -18.86
N GLU A 474 -13.41 -4.26 -18.15
CA GLU A 474 -12.60 -5.41 -17.85
C GLU A 474 -13.36 -6.71 -18.11
N ILE A 475 -12.64 -7.74 -18.53
CA ILE A 475 -13.13 -9.10 -18.68
C ILE A 475 -12.02 -10.05 -18.25
N GLY A 476 -12.38 -11.13 -17.58
CA GLY A 476 -11.41 -12.10 -17.10
C GLY A 476 -12.01 -13.43 -16.70
N THR A 477 -11.12 -14.34 -16.34
CA THR A 477 -11.47 -15.65 -15.79
C THR A 477 -10.56 -15.96 -14.61
N ARG A 478 -11.12 -16.57 -13.58
CA ARG A 478 -10.37 -17.11 -12.45
C ARG A 478 -10.90 -18.49 -12.07
N GLY A 479 -10.07 -19.30 -11.43
CA GLY A 479 -10.53 -20.61 -10.98
C GLY A 479 -9.45 -21.50 -10.42
N LYS A 480 -9.91 -22.66 -9.96
CA LYS A 480 -9.11 -23.76 -9.43
C LYS A 480 -9.59 -25.08 -10.04
N LYS A 481 -8.69 -25.83 -10.66
CA LYS A 481 -8.96 -27.15 -11.24
C LYS A 481 -7.78 -28.09 -11.01
N GLY A 482 -7.97 -29.04 -10.10
CA GLY A 482 -6.90 -29.96 -9.70
C GLY A 482 -5.69 -29.18 -9.17
N PRO A 483 -4.48 -29.36 -9.73
CA PRO A 483 -3.28 -28.66 -9.28
C PRO A 483 -3.19 -27.20 -9.76
N LEU A 484 -4.13 -26.73 -10.60
CA LEU A 484 -4.05 -25.44 -11.28
C LEU A 484 -4.93 -24.40 -10.60
N ASN A 485 -4.34 -23.25 -10.23
CA ASN A 485 -5.07 -22.02 -9.92
C ASN A 485 -4.71 -20.95 -10.96
N TRP A 486 -5.68 -20.18 -11.45
CA TRP A 486 -5.44 -19.11 -12.40
C TRP A 486 -6.31 -17.88 -12.13
N ASP A 487 -5.81 -16.72 -12.52
CA ASP A 487 -6.59 -15.48 -12.69
C ASP A 487 -6.01 -14.73 -13.89
N VAL A 488 -6.84 -14.42 -14.89
CA VAL A 488 -6.43 -13.70 -16.08
C VAL A 488 -7.46 -12.61 -16.37
N THR A 489 -7.01 -11.37 -16.47
CA THR A 489 -7.81 -10.19 -16.78
C THR A 489 -7.26 -9.46 -17.99
N TYR A 490 -8.13 -9.05 -18.91
CA TYR A 490 -7.86 -7.95 -19.84
C TYR A 490 -8.64 -6.72 -19.39
N TYR A 491 -8.01 -5.55 -19.38
CA TYR A 491 -8.66 -4.30 -19.05
C TYR A 491 -8.33 -3.21 -20.07
N ARG A 492 -9.25 -2.26 -20.19
CA ARG A 492 -9.09 -1.05 -21.01
C ARG A 492 -9.76 0.13 -20.33
N SER A 493 -8.97 1.14 -19.99
CA SER A 493 -9.36 2.37 -19.31
C SER A 493 -9.10 3.57 -20.20
N THR A 494 -10.16 4.30 -20.59
CA THR A 494 -10.04 5.59 -21.26
C THR A 494 -10.11 6.70 -20.24
N ILE A 495 -9.05 7.49 -20.12
CA ILE A 495 -8.90 8.51 -19.08
C ILE A 495 -8.99 9.90 -19.71
N LYS A 496 -9.68 10.82 -19.03
CA LYS A 496 -9.78 12.23 -19.38
C LYS A 496 -9.27 13.08 -18.22
N GLY A 497 -8.45 14.08 -18.53
CA GLY A 497 -7.88 14.98 -17.53
C GLY A 497 -6.90 14.27 -16.61
N GLU A 498 -6.10 13.33 -17.11
CA GLU A 498 -5.15 12.58 -16.28
C GLU A 498 -4.17 13.54 -15.60
N LEU A 499 -4.04 13.44 -14.28
CA LEU A 499 -3.18 14.32 -13.49
C LEU A 499 -1.73 13.86 -13.64
N LEU A 500 -1.01 14.42 -14.62
CA LEU A 500 0.38 14.07 -14.88
C LEU A 500 1.34 15.10 -14.26
N GLN A 501 2.56 14.65 -14.02
CA GLN A 501 3.66 15.41 -13.45
C GLN A 501 4.94 15.12 -14.24
N PHE A 502 5.82 16.11 -14.35
CA PHE A 502 7.17 15.91 -14.85
C PHE A 502 8.18 16.63 -13.94
N ASP A 503 9.31 15.98 -13.74
CA ASP A 503 10.47 16.58 -13.11
C ASP A 503 11.17 17.52 -14.10
N ILE A 504 11.53 18.73 -13.62
CA ILE A 504 12.30 19.73 -14.37
C ILE A 504 13.67 20.01 -13.75
N GLY A 505 14.01 19.36 -12.63
CA GLY A 505 15.28 19.51 -11.96
C GLY A 505 15.23 18.99 -10.51
N PRO A 506 16.37 18.59 -9.93
CA PRO A 506 16.43 17.91 -8.63
C PRO A 506 15.90 18.74 -7.46
N ASP A 507 15.86 20.06 -7.60
CA ASP A 507 15.49 21.02 -6.54
C ASP A 507 14.12 21.68 -6.78
N ILE A 508 13.39 21.29 -7.82
CA ILE A 508 12.09 21.89 -8.16
C ILE A 508 11.01 20.82 -8.11
N PRO A 509 9.95 20.99 -7.29
CA PRO A 509 8.81 20.10 -7.30
C PRO A 509 8.19 19.96 -8.68
N ALA A 510 7.89 18.72 -9.08
CA ALA A 510 7.16 18.46 -10.30
C ALA A 510 5.79 19.15 -10.27
N SER A 511 5.49 19.95 -11.29
CA SER A 511 4.19 20.62 -11.41
C SER A 511 3.15 19.65 -11.98
N THR A 512 1.93 19.69 -11.45
CA THR A 512 0.82 18.84 -11.92
C THR A 512 -0.03 19.58 -12.93
N PHE A 513 -0.50 18.87 -13.96
CA PHE A 513 -1.45 19.38 -14.95
C PHE A 513 -2.44 18.28 -15.38
N ASN A 514 -3.60 18.67 -15.90
CA ASN A 514 -4.56 17.75 -16.50
C ASN A 514 -4.18 17.48 -17.97
N ALA A 515 -3.65 16.30 -18.27
CA ALA A 515 -3.45 15.83 -19.63
C ALA A 515 -4.80 15.54 -20.31
N GLY A 516 -4.89 15.82 -21.62
CA GLY A 516 -6.16 15.78 -22.36
C GLY A 516 -6.87 14.43 -22.30
N ARG A 517 -6.34 13.44 -23.03
CA ARG A 517 -6.84 12.05 -23.04
C ARG A 517 -5.69 11.07 -23.06
N THR A 518 -5.83 10.01 -22.30
CA THR A 518 -4.91 8.87 -22.29
C THR A 518 -5.69 7.56 -22.34
N LEU A 519 -5.01 6.49 -22.73
CA LEU A 519 -5.55 5.14 -22.79
C LEU A 519 -4.62 4.22 -22.03
N HIS A 520 -5.16 3.54 -21.02
CA HIS A 520 -4.46 2.50 -20.28
C HIS A 520 -5.10 1.15 -20.60
N GLU A 521 -4.39 0.27 -21.28
CA GLU A 521 -4.87 -1.09 -21.55
C GLU A 521 -3.81 -2.13 -21.23
N GLY A 522 -4.23 -3.31 -20.83
CA GLY A 522 -3.30 -4.31 -20.35
C GLY A 522 -3.88 -5.69 -20.08
N ILE A 523 -2.98 -6.62 -19.79
CA ILE A 523 -3.28 -7.99 -19.34
C ILE A 523 -2.67 -8.16 -17.95
N GLU A 524 -3.45 -8.71 -17.03
CA GLU A 524 -3.03 -9.13 -15.68
C GLU A 524 -3.20 -10.65 -15.63
N ALA A 525 -2.16 -11.41 -15.31
CA ALA A 525 -2.26 -12.87 -15.26
C ALA A 525 -1.51 -13.43 -14.06
N ALA A 526 -2.14 -14.34 -13.33
CA ALA A 526 -1.58 -15.22 -12.31
C ALA A 526 -1.79 -16.67 -12.70
N LEU A 527 -0.79 -17.49 -12.42
CA LEU A 527 -0.85 -18.93 -12.56
C LEU A 527 -0.11 -19.56 -11.37
N GLU A 528 -0.80 -20.44 -10.65
CA GLU A 528 -0.18 -21.31 -9.66
C GLU A 528 -0.41 -22.77 -10.06
N VAL A 529 0.64 -23.58 -9.96
CA VAL A 529 0.62 -25.01 -10.25
C VAL A 529 1.21 -25.76 -9.06
N GLN A 530 0.35 -26.44 -8.30
CA GLN A 530 0.74 -27.37 -7.24
C GLN A 530 0.96 -28.76 -7.85
N ALA A 531 2.10 -28.97 -8.50
CA ALA A 531 2.39 -30.20 -9.24
C ALA A 531 2.51 -31.44 -8.32
N ALA A 532 2.95 -31.24 -7.08
CA ALA A 532 2.99 -32.23 -6.01
C ALA A 532 2.95 -31.50 -4.66
N GLU A 533 2.75 -32.18 -3.52
CA GLU A 533 2.79 -31.55 -2.18
C GLU A 533 4.11 -30.79 -1.93
N TRP A 534 5.22 -31.29 -2.48
CA TRP A 534 6.55 -30.70 -2.34
C TRP A 534 6.95 -29.77 -3.51
N LEU A 535 6.08 -29.52 -4.48
CA LEU A 535 6.43 -28.75 -5.68
C LEU A 535 5.31 -27.78 -6.08
N ARG A 536 5.57 -26.47 -5.90
CA ARG A 536 4.66 -25.39 -6.28
C ARG A 536 5.36 -24.40 -7.19
N LEU A 537 4.77 -24.11 -8.35
CA LEU A 537 5.19 -23.02 -9.24
C LEU A 537 4.16 -21.91 -9.20
N ARG A 538 4.57 -20.70 -8.79
CA ARG A 538 3.74 -19.49 -8.85
C ARG A 538 4.32 -18.52 -9.88
N GLN A 539 3.45 -17.93 -10.70
CA GLN A 539 3.82 -17.00 -11.75
C GLN A 539 2.84 -15.84 -11.81
N VAL A 540 3.35 -14.64 -12.06
CA VAL A 540 2.54 -13.49 -12.46
C VAL A 540 3.12 -12.77 -13.65
N TYR A 541 2.25 -12.22 -14.47
CA TYR A 541 2.57 -11.47 -15.67
C TYR A 541 1.68 -10.24 -15.78
N ALA A 542 2.30 -9.10 -16.12
CA ALA A 542 1.61 -7.87 -16.42
C ALA A 542 2.07 -7.35 -17.80
N TYR A 543 1.09 -7.08 -18.66
CA TYR A 543 1.27 -6.31 -19.90
C TYR A 543 0.61 -4.94 -19.74
N SER A 544 1.34 -3.85 -19.98
CA SER A 544 0.89 -2.47 -19.78
C SER A 544 1.17 -1.58 -20.99
N ASN A 545 0.12 -1.20 -21.73
CA ASN A 545 0.17 -0.26 -22.83
C ASN A 545 -0.53 1.05 -22.48
N PHE A 546 0.20 1.96 -21.84
CA PHE A 546 -0.30 3.27 -21.42
C PHE A 546 0.23 4.34 -22.38
N ARG A 547 -0.67 5.17 -22.92
CA ARG A 547 -0.32 6.18 -23.93
C ARG A 547 -1.23 7.39 -23.91
N PHE A 548 -0.73 8.49 -24.43
CA PHE A 548 -1.55 9.62 -24.86
C PHE A 548 -2.51 9.22 -25.99
N ARG A 549 -3.53 10.05 -26.18
CA ARG A 549 -4.53 9.92 -27.25
C ARG A 549 -4.69 11.27 -27.95
N ASN A 550 -4.05 11.41 -29.11
CA ASN A 550 -4.02 12.64 -29.91
C ASN A 550 -3.59 13.87 -29.08
N ASP A 551 -2.57 13.72 -28.24
CA ASP A 551 -2.02 14.84 -27.47
C ASP A 551 -1.35 15.85 -28.41
N ALA A 552 -1.51 17.14 -28.14
CA ALA A 552 -1.02 18.21 -29.02
C ALA A 552 0.52 18.26 -29.10
N GLN A 553 1.21 17.86 -28.03
CA GLN A 553 2.67 17.89 -27.94
C GLN A 553 3.29 16.51 -28.15
N PHE A 554 2.66 15.47 -27.60
CA PHE A 554 3.22 14.11 -27.55
C PHE A 554 2.47 13.10 -28.43
N GLY A 555 1.41 13.50 -29.15
CA GLY A 555 0.66 12.61 -30.04
C GLY A 555 0.10 11.39 -29.29
N ASP A 556 0.45 10.19 -29.76
CA ASP A 556 0.07 8.91 -29.14
C ASP A 556 1.26 8.23 -28.42
N ASN A 557 2.24 9.02 -27.98
CA ASN A 557 3.38 8.55 -27.23
C ASN A 557 2.97 7.75 -25.99
N ARG A 558 3.79 6.76 -25.63
CA ARG A 558 3.61 6.00 -24.39
C ARG A 558 3.93 6.87 -23.19
N LEU A 559 3.17 6.66 -22.11
CA LEU A 559 3.52 7.25 -20.83
C LEU A 559 4.82 6.63 -20.30
N PRO A 560 5.73 7.43 -19.71
CA PRO A 560 6.97 6.95 -19.13
C PRO A 560 6.72 6.13 -17.84
N VAL A 561 7.79 5.69 -17.17
CA VAL A 561 7.83 5.03 -15.85
C VAL A 561 7.43 3.55 -15.85
N VAL A 562 6.40 3.12 -16.58
CA VAL A 562 5.93 1.72 -16.53
C VAL A 562 6.40 0.88 -17.74
N PRO A 563 7.14 -0.22 -17.50
CA PRO A 563 7.55 -1.13 -18.57
C PRO A 563 6.34 -1.82 -19.19
N ARG A 564 6.48 -2.25 -20.45
CA ARG A 564 5.40 -2.97 -21.13
C ARG A 564 5.15 -4.33 -20.53
N HIS A 565 6.20 -5.01 -20.11
CA HIS A 565 6.15 -6.39 -19.65
C HIS A 565 6.85 -6.48 -18.30
N VAL A 566 6.16 -7.07 -17.34
CA VAL A 566 6.75 -7.50 -16.06
C VAL A 566 6.34 -8.94 -15.85
N TYR A 567 7.31 -9.82 -15.63
CA TYR A 567 7.09 -11.22 -15.33
C TYR A 567 7.78 -11.57 -14.02
N ARG A 568 7.09 -12.31 -13.14
CA ARG A 568 7.67 -12.86 -11.92
C ARG A 568 7.32 -14.33 -11.79
N ALA A 569 8.25 -15.11 -11.29
CA ALA A 569 8.05 -16.54 -11.03
C ALA A 569 8.75 -16.96 -9.73
N GLU A 570 8.18 -17.94 -9.04
CA GLU A 570 8.73 -18.57 -7.85
C GLU A 570 8.46 -20.08 -7.92
N LEU A 571 9.50 -20.88 -7.76
CA LEU A 571 9.39 -22.34 -7.75
C LEU A 571 9.74 -22.84 -6.36
N ARG A 572 8.74 -23.18 -5.54
CA ARG A 572 8.94 -23.75 -4.21
C ARG A 572 9.12 -25.27 -4.31
N ILE A 573 10.19 -25.75 -3.69
CA ILE A 573 10.58 -27.16 -3.64
C ILE A 573 10.77 -27.55 -2.17
N GLY A 574 10.06 -28.58 -1.70
CA GLY A 574 10.09 -29.06 -0.33
C GLY A 574 8.74 -28.94 0.38
N SER A 575 8.71 -29.34 1.65
CA SER A 575 7.52 -29.31 2.50
C SER A 575 7.47 -28.03 3.35
N ASP A 576 6.40 -27.86 4.12
CA ASP A 576 6.30 -26.74 5.06
C ASP A 576 7.39 -26.75 6.12
N ALA A 577 7.87 -27.94 6.50
CA ALA A 577 8.96 -28.11 7.45
C ALA A 577 10.34 -27.82 6.87
N LEU A 578 10.56 -27.96 5.56
CA LEU A 578 11.82 -27.63 4.90
C LEU A 578 11.60 -27.39 3.41
N HIS A 579 11.92 -26.18 2.94
CA HIS A 579 11.79 -25.83 1.54
C HIS A 579 12.81 -24.79 1.08
N VAL A 580 12.96 -24.71 -0.24
CA VAL A 580 13.70 -23.67 -0.95
C VAL A 580 12.84 -23.16 -2.10
N ALA A 581 12.83 -21.86 -2.33
CA ALA A 581 12.08 -21.22 -3.40
C ALA A 581 12.95 -20.21 -4.17
N PRO A 582 13.67 -20.64 -5.22
CA PRO A 582 14.21 -19.72 -6.21
C PRO A 582 13.10 -18.89 -6.85
N ASN A 583 13.38 -17.60 -7.06
CA ASN A 583 12.47 -16.65 -7.68
C ASN A 583 13.16 -15.78 -8.72
N LEU A 584 12.36 -15.28 -9.67
CA LEU A 584 12.76 -14.45 -10.80
C LEU A 584 11.84 -13.23 -10.88
N GLU A 585 12.41 -12.05 -11.04
CA GLU A 585 11.74 -10.89 -11.65
C GLU A 585 12.40 -10.58 -12.98
N TRP A 586 11.61 -10.42 -14.03
CA TRP A 586 12.09 -10.13 -15.37
C TRP A 586 11.31 -8.98 -16.01
N VAL A 587 12.07 -7.96 -16.42
CA VAL A 587 11.61 -6.82 -17.20
C VAL A 587 12.42 -6.83 -18.50
N PRO A 588 11.89 -7.38 -19.61
CA PRO A 588 12.66 -7.56 -20.85
C PRO A 588 13.07 -6.22 -21.48
N ASP A 589 12.14 -5.25 -21.48
CA ASP A 589 12.36 -3.90 -21.98
C ASP A 589 12.06 -2.90 -20.86
N GLY A 590 13.02 -2.05 -20.55
CA GLY A 590 12.82 -0.98 -19.56
C GLY A 590 11.82 0.07 -20.05
N PRO A 591 11.16 0.80 -19.13
CA PRO A 591 10.24 1.89 -19.49
C PRO A 591 10.94 3.03 -20.22
N PHE A 592 10.14 3.83 -20.94
CA PHE A 592 10.55 5.18 -21.31
C PHE A 592 10.70 6.04 -20.03
N ALA A 593 11.69 6.92 -20.03
CA ALA A 593 11.94 7.86 -18.95
C ALA A 593 11.30 9.24 -19.21
N ASP A 594 11.01 9.56 -20.48
CA ASP A 594 10.38 10.81 -20.87
C ASP A 594 9.08 10.67 -21.67
N TYR A 595 8.28 11.74 -21.66
CA TYR A 595 7.04 11.87 -22.43
C TYR A 595 7.29 11.97 -23.94
N ARG A 596 8.51 12.30 -24.38
CA ARG A 596 8.90 12.32 -25.81
C ARG A 596 9.21 10.94 -26.38
N ASN A 597 9.30 9.91 -25.53
CA ASN A 597 9.75 8.56 -25.88
C ASN A 597 11.12 8.54 -26.59
N GLN A 598 12.05 9.39 -26.13
CA GLN A 598 13.41 9.49 -26.67
C GLN A 598 14.45 8.74 -25.83
N ALA A 599 14.19 8.58 -24.53
CA ALA A 599 15.06 7.84 -23.62
C ALA A 599 14.31 6.70 -22.92
N SER A 600 14.93 5.52 -22.83
CA SER A 600 14.44 4.36 -22.09
C SER A 600 15.55 3.74 -21.26
N THR A 601 15.19 3.00 -20.21
CA THR A 601 16.17 2.20 -19.45
C THR A 601 16.37 0.82 -20.08
N PRO A 602 17.51 0.16 -19.83
CA PRO A 602 17.70 -1.23 -20.20
C PRO A 602 16.76 -2.13 -19.42
N GLY A 603 16.35 -3.25 -20.04
CA GLY A 603 15.71 -4.35 -19.32
C GLY A 603 16.66 -5.01 -18.31
N TYR A 604 16.09 -5.81 -17.41
CA TYR A 604 16.83 -6.54 -16.39
C TYR A 604 16.13 -7.84 -15.97
N ALA A 605 16.91 -8.75 -15.38
CA ALA A 605 16.41 -9.91 -14.67
C ALA A 605 17.09 -9.98 -13.30
N LEU A 606 16.31 -10.16 -12.23
CA LEU A 606 16.77 -10.36 -10.87
C LEU A 606 16.42 -11.77 -10.44
N ILE A 607 17.41 -12.48 -9.87
CA ILE A 607 17.22 -13.81 -9.32
C ILE A 607 17.36 -13.70 -7.80
N GLY A 608 16.40 -14.27 -7.08
CA GLY A 608 16.43 -14.43 -5.64
C GLY A 608 16.23 -15.89 -5.23
N VAL A 609 16.46 -16.19 -3.96
CA VAL A 609 16.19 -17.49 -3.36
C VAL A 609 15.72 -17.26 -1.93
N THR A 610 14.58 -17.82 -1.57
CA THR A 610 14.18 -17.95 -0.16
C THR A 610 14.31 -19.41 0.27
N GLY A 611 14.48 -19.65 1.56
CA GLY A 611 14.42 -20.98 2.15
C GLY A 611 13.88 -20.90 3.56
N GLY A 612 13.11 -21.90 3.96
CA GLY A 612 12.47 -21.98 5.27
C GLY A 612 12.61 -23.37 5.86
N ALA A 613 12.76 -23.45 7.18
CA ALA A 613 12.87 -24.71 7.91
C ALA A 613 12.23 -24.60 9.30
N THR A 614 11.44 -25.59 9.70
CA THR A 614 11.03 -25.79 11.09
C THR A 614 12.19 -26.42 11.86
N ILE A 615 12.75 -25.67 12.81
CA ILE A 615 13.95 -26.07 13.56
C ILE A 615 13.62 -26.65 14.94
N ALA A 616 12.43 -26.35 15.46
CA ALA A 616 11.85 -26.97 16.65
C ALA A 616 10.32 -26.83 16.58
N GLN A 617 9.59 -27.50 17.47
CA GLN A 617 8.14 -27.33 17.56
C GLN A 617 7.80 -25.85 17.82
N GLY A 618 6.98 -25.27 16.94
CA GLY A 618 6.60 -23.85 17.02
C GLY A 618 7.69 -22.86 16.61
N VAL A 619 8.87 -23.32 16.17
CA VAL A 619 10.01 -22.45 15.80
C VAL A 619 10.46 -22.71 14.37
N ASP A 620 10.36 -21.67 13.54
CA ASP A 620 10.80 -21.68 12.15
C ASP A 620 11.97 -20.72 11.94
N ALA A 621 12.90 -21.10 11.07
CA ALA A 621 13.96 -20.24 10.56
C ALA A 621 13.80 -20.05 9.06
N PHE A 622 14.22 -18.89 8.55
CA PHE A 622 14.24 -18.61 7.12
C PHE A 622 15.51 -17.87 6.70
N VAL A 623 15.81 -17.95 5.40
CA VAL A 623 16.84 -17.16 4.71
C VAL A 623 16.21 -16.56 3.45
N ASP A 624 16.48 -15.29 3.20
CA ASP A 624 16.06 -14.54 2.01
C ASP A 624 17.30 -13.93 1.35
N VAL A 625 17.61 -14.40 0.13
CA VAL A 625 18.70 -13.89 -0.70
C VAL A 625 18.12 -13.19 -1.92
N ARG A 626 18.39 -11.89 -2.03
CA ARG A 626 17.90 -11.04 -3.13
C ARG A 626 19.03 -10.68 -4.08
N ASN A 627 18.71 -10.58 -5.37
CA ASN A 627 19.64 -10.17 -6.42
C ASN A 627 20.97 -10.96 -6.33
N VAL A 628 20.87 -12.29 -6.37
CA VAL A 628 21.97 -13.25 -6.20
C VAL A 628 23.14 -12.94 -7.14
N THR A 629 22.83 -12.54 -8.37
CA THR A 629 23.80 -12.24 -9.43
C THR A 629 24.49 -10.87 -9.26
N GLY A 630 24.01 -10.03 -8.32
CA GLY A 630 24.52 -8.68 -8.13
C GLY A 630 24.28 -7.77 -9.34
N LYS A 631 23.20 -8.01 -10.09
CA LYS A 631 22.83 -7.22 -11.27
C LYS A 631 22.61 -5.77 -10.85
N LYS A 632 23.30 -4.85 -11.52
CA LYS A 632 23.03 -3.41 -11.47
C LYS A 632 22.00 -3.10 -12.55
N ALA A 633 20.88 -2.51 -12.15
CA ALA A 633 19.76 -2.15 -13.01
C ALA A 633 19.00 -0.98 -12.40
N ILE A 634 18.04 -0.44 -13.14
CA ILE A 634 17.17 0.64 -12.71
C ILE A 634 15.77 0.06 -12.49
N GLY A 635 15.26 0.15 -11.26
CA GLY A 635 13.95 -0.38 -10.87
C GLY A 635 12.83 0.65 -11.01
N ASP A 636 13.11 1.92 -10.74
CA ASP A 636 12.13 3.01 -10.84
C ASP A 636 12.73 4.30 -11.43
N ILE A 637 11.86 5.19 -11.91
CA ILE A 637 12.21 6.45 -12.58
C ILE A 637 11.19 7.54 -12.24
N SER A 638 11.65 8.78 -12.11
CA SER A 638 10.78 9.98 -12.14
C SER A 638 10.55 10.41 -13.59
N ALA A 639 9.29 10.62 -14.00
CA ALA A 639 8.97 11.06 -15.36
C ALA A 639 9.54 12.46 -15.67
N ALA A 640 10.10 12.66 -16.87
CA ALA A 640 10.59 13.94 -17.35
C ALA A 640 9.97 14.33 -18.71
N ILE A 641 10.01 15.60 -19.10
CA ILE A 641 9.61 16.01 -20.47
C ILE A 641 10.61 15.47 -21.49
N ALA A 642 11.90 15.65 -21.22
CA ALA A 642 13.01 15.23 -22.05
C ALA A 642 14.18 14.89 -21.14
N VAL A 643 14.77 13.71 -21.33
CA VAL A 643 15.94 13.29 -20.57
C VAL A 643 17.22 13.81 -21.20
N THR A 644 18.17 14.18 -20.34
CA THR A 644 19.57 14.44 -20.70
C THR A 644 20.48 13.50 -19.93
N PRO A 645 21.76 13.33 -20.31
CA PRO A 645 22.72 12.56 -19.51
C PRO A 645 22.87 13.06 -18.06
N ALA A 646 22.59 14.34 -17.80
CA ALA A 646 22.64 14.95 -16.46
C ALA A 646 21.34 14.76 -15.66
N SER A 647 20.28 14.20 -16.24
CA SER A 647 19.00 14.00 -15.56
C SER A 647 19.14 12.98 -14.42
N ALA A 648 19.05 13.47 -13.18
CA ALA A 648 19.07 12.64 -11.98
C ALA A 648 17.66 12.20 -11.61
N ILE A 649 17.12 11.22 -12.33
CA ILE A 649 15.73 10.74 -12.19
C ILE A 649 15.61 9.23 -11.94
N TYR A 650 16.73 8.52 -11.87
CA TYR A 650 16.77 7.06 -11.87
C TYR A 650 17.01 6.48 -10.47
N TYR A 651 16.28 5.42 -10.12
CA TYR A 651 16.40 4.70 -8.87
C TYR A 651 16.92 3.29 -9.14
N PRO A 652 18.13 2.95 -8.67
CA PRO A 652 18.70 1.63 -8.89
C PRO A 652 17.92 0.55 -8.14
N VAL A 653 17.89 -0.66 -8.70
CA VAL A 653 17.44 -1.84 -7.95
C VAL A 653 18.37 -2.10 -6.76
N GLU A 654 17.83 -2.70 -5.70
CA GLU A 654 18.62 -3.09 -4.53
C GLU A 654 19.77 -4.02 -4.94
N ARG A 655 20.97 -3.77 -4.41
CA ARG A 655 22.11 -4.67 -4.59
C ARG A 655 21.88 -5.98 -3.85
N ARG A 656 22.74 -6.97 -4.09
CA ARG A 656 22.64 -8.29 -3.44
C ARG A 656 22.45 -8.18 -1.93
N ALA A 657 21.33 -8.62 -1.41
CA ALA A 657 21.01 -8.64 0.02
C ALA A 657 20.86 -10.08 0.50
N VAL A 658 21.30 -10.34 1.73
CA VAL A 658 21.13 -11.63 2.41
C VAL A 658 20.57 -11.32 3.78
N SER A 659 19.44 -11.91 4.10
CA SER A 659 18.78 -11.79 5.40
C SER A 659 18.39 -13.17 5.89
N ALA A 660 18.33 -13.33 7.20
CA ALA A 660 17.81 -14.52 7.86
C ALA A 660 16.96 -14.11 9.04
N GLY A 661 16.05 -14.98 9.46
CA GLY A 661 15.24 -14.71 10.63
C GLY A 661 14.72 -15.97 11.29
N ILE A 662 14.24 -15.80 12.51
CA ILE A 662 13.62 -16.85 13.32
C ILE A 662 12.26 -16.34 13.77
N ARG A 663 11.27 -17.23 13.75
CA ARG A 663 9.93 -16.99 14.27
C ARG A 663 9.61 -18.08 15.27
N ALA A 664 8.97 -17.71 16.38
CA ALA A 664 8.55 -18.65 17.41
C ALA A 664 7.11 -18.37 17.81
N ARG A 665 6.36 -19.44 18.07
CA ARG A 665 4.93 -19.40 18.40
C ARG A 665 4.68 -20.30 19.60
N PHE A 666 4.01 -19.75 20.61
CA PHE A 666 3.78 -20.38 21.91
C PHE A 666 2.33 -20.30 22.32
#